data_AF-A0A1F8ACK4-F1
#
_entry.id   AF-A0A1F8ACK4-F1
#
_cell.length_a   1.000
_cell.length_b   1.000
_cell.length_c   1.000
_cell.angle_alpha   90.00
_cell.angle_beta   90.00
_cell.angle_gamma   90.00
#
_symmetry.space_group_name_H-M   'P 1'
#
loop_
_entity.id
_entity.type
_entity.pdbx_description
1 polymer ?
#
loop_
_entity_poly.entity_id
_entity_poly.type
_entity_poly.pdbx_seq_one_letter_code
_entity_poly.pdbx_strand_id
1 'polypeptide(L)'
;MGKPRPHKKKASKSKSKSVLSAGGSVSKQKMNEDPSKLLEQATTLLQTGQPDVALPVAQQALELAPANSPAQLSALNIVAEIYVELGEIDVARQHFMRAVELDPTGAIPESQGGGAEKFMWLAQLSELGGKDSVQWFEKGVSCLRQVIQQLEQSPGPAEAIELEEKKRKMANALCAVAEIYMTDLSWEEDAEARCETLITEALLVNSNAPEVLQTLASIRISQLRTDEARAALTKSLELWKDLPPEDPIVPDFATRISLARLLMEVTMELEALEVLERLILEDDQSVEAWYLGGWCLYLLAEKKEAPKEEELDSETPEARRHASLVASREWLKQGLILYESIQYEDKPVSDKSAPTAFPGDSQSQIYPGRSYMRVAKNSMMDLVPAPGGESSSLKNPVVEVEAVDMTSAEVEETVATENPVSAQGNISPSEEDSDSGESGDEWETQSLYEDAIQVLRDEQLREGVVPDACTLDEAIAFRKRLHEVGKAAFVEETIAQDKISTSLGIPDFRSKDTGLYSQLAHLGLSDPQEVFDIHIFRDDPSIFYSIAKDILPTEKKYSPTHGFIRLLQDKGKLLTNYTQNIDNIEANAGVLPEKIVQCHGSFATATCVKCEYKVSGDALFEDIRKGNVPECTSCQKAIEEDSLRPQGQKRKRSTNGTHKSRKSDGDESSEEEDYELPTPGVMKPDITFFGEDLPDEFGQRLIRHDRDKVDLVIVIGTSLKVAPVAEVPGVLPRHVPQIYISRTGCRRIATVFGHRISGPCLLRDGVLPEQVWWASVSMEYVVRFAQVHETFRRPEIESLAALAGIDLEIVYYDPFSPYCVVKLPNEADAHTLIARSILAKDVFELWGQGTNYEEVHADVRRRTQHRWDEFQKVSFRFTIDSFSGKRSMEAKRAIIQSFAYLGFDGPIRMKNPDEDFWVLEDFVSDIEIATRSPGATHAYSDVQEPRKIYLGRWLANSSRDVVLKYDLKKRRYISTTSMDAELSLVTANMAHAAPGRLFYDPFVGTGSFCVAAAHFGALTCGSDIDPRSFKGREKKEKAPMGLFTNFQQYGIESKFMDAFSSDLTNTPLLNRQFLDGIVCDPPYGVREGLRVLGTRDGSGREEVIIDGVPAHYRPGYIPPKKPYGFEAMQNDILAFASRTLVTDGRLCMWMPTSIDEDVELLIPMHPHLEVVSVSVQPFNQWSRRLITYRRLPEGQVSDISKARQKGDSEGISADDLNAFRRKYFTKNPNKRSEKGSPAPQQS
;
A
#
# COMPACT_ATOMS: atom_id res chain seq x y z
N MET A 1 15.69 26.44 -38.48
CA MET A 1 14.67 27.52 -38.35
C MET A 1 13.51 26.94 -37.55
N GLY A 2 13.04 27.60 -36.50
CA GLY A 2 11.97 27.06 -35.63
C GLY A 2 11.07 28.15 -35.07
N LYS A 3 9.88 27.75 -34.59
CA LYS A 3 8.96 28.57 -33.80
C LYS A 3 8.42 27.72 -32.64
N PRO A 4 8.36 28.25 -31.40
CA PRO A 4 8.06 27.44 -30.21
C PRO A 4 6.57 27.42 -29.80
N ARG A 5 6.31 26.67 -28.72
CA ARG A 5 5.16 26.72 -27.78
C ARG A 5 5.19 28.07 -26.98
N PRO A 6 4.35 28.41 -25.95
CA PRO A 6 3.53 27.50 -25.11
C PRO A 6 2.26 28.03 -24.35
N HIS A 7 1.70 27.11 -23.53
CA HIS A 7 1.18 27.28 -22.14
C HIS A 7 -0.21 27.85 -21.78
N LYS A 8 -0.63 27.39 -20.58
CA LYS A 8 -1.66 27.82 -19.60
C LYS A 8 -3.12 27.89 -20.13
N LYS A 9 -4.01 27.02 -19.66
CA LYS A 9 -4.77 27.08 -18.38
C LYS A 9 -5.69 28.30 -18.33
N LYS A 10 -7.02 28.06 -18.31
CA LYS A 10 -7.98 28.82 -17.50
C LYS A 10 -9.13 27.94 -17.01
N ALA A 11 -9.74 28.32 -15.90
CA ALA A 11 -10.87 27.62 -15.28
C ALA A 11 -12.12 28.50 -15.32
N SER A 12 -13.30 27.88 -15.22
CA SER A 12 -14.53 28.57 -14.81
C SER A 12 -15.37 27.65 -13.93
N LYS A 13 -16.26 28.27 -13.15
CA LYS A 13 -16.99 27.67 -12.04
C LYS A 13 -18.46 27.42 -12.42
N SER A 14 -19.15 26.55 -11.67
CA SER A 14 -20.62 26.55 -11.62
C SER A 14 -21.06 26.62 -10.16
N LYS A 15 -21.72 27.72 -9.79
CA LYS A 15 -22.14 28.02 -8.41
C LYS A 15 -23.19 27.02 -7.89
N SER A 16 -23.27 26.90 -6.57
CA SER A 16 -24.46 26.39 -5.88
C SER A 16 -25.62 27.40 -5.98
N LYS A 17 -26.84 27.00 -5.58
CA LYS A 17 -27.92 27.95 -5.27
C LYS A 17 -28.76 27.49 -4.08
N SER A 18 -29.24 28.46 -3.32
CA SER A 18 -30.03 28.34 -2.10
C SER A 18 -31.54 28.43 -2.37
N VAL A 19 -32.35 28.07 -1.37
CA VAL A 19 -33.79 28.38 -1.32
C VAL A 19 -34.21 28.59 0.14
N LEU A 20 -34.74 29.78 0.46
CA LEU A 20 -36.07 29.97 1.08
C LEU A 20 -36.45 31.47 1.03
N SER A 21 -37.73 31.76 1.25
CA SER A 21 -38.44 32.67 0.34
C SER A 21 -39.61 33.43 0.96
N ALA A 22 -39.84 34.65 0.49
CA ALA A 22 -41.12 35.37 0.57
C ALA A 22 -41.59 35.77 -0.84
N GLY A 23 -42.90 35.76 -1.09
CA GLY A 23 -43.45 35.84 -2.45
C GLY A 23 -43.67 37.25 -2.98
N GLY A 24 -43.30 37.48 -4.24
CA GLY A 24 -43.68 38.64 -5.04
C GLY A 24 -43.73 38.27 -6.52
N SER A 25 -44.91 38.31 -7.14
CA SER A 25 -45.08 37.95 -8.55
C SER A 25 -44.63 39.09 -9.47
N VAL A 26 -43.48 38.95 -10.13
CA VAL A 26 -42.98 39.91 -11.12
C VAL A 26 -42.87 39.25 -12.49
N SER A 27 -43.31 39.98 -13.51
CA SER A 27 -43.42 39.51 -14.89
C SER A 27 -42.11 39.66 -15.69
N LYS A 28 -42.09 39.18 -16.94
CA LYS A 28 -40.98 39.41 -17.87
C LYS A 28 -40.81 40.91 -18.18
N GLN A 29 -39.88 41.57 -17.50
CA GLN A 29 -39.37 42.88 -17.91
C GLN A 29 -37.84 42.86 -17.93
N LYS A 30 -37.25 43.37 -19.01
CA LYS A 30 -35.88 43.89 -18.96
C LYS A 30 -35.93 45.19 -18.15
N MET A 31 -35.22 45.26 -17.04
CA MET A 31 -35.00 46.50 -16.31
C MET A 31 -33.51 46.83 -16.37
N ASN A 32 -33.18 48.11 -16.49
CA ASN A 32 -31.81 48.56 -16.27
C ASN A 32 -31.52 48.44 -14.77
N GLU A 33 -30.56 47.59 -14.41
CA GLU A 33 -29.94 47.65 -13.10
C GLU A 33 -28.85 48.74 -13.14
N ASP A 34 -28.80 49.54 -12.07
CA ASP A 34 -27.88 50.67 -11.92
C ASP A 34 -26.46 50.15 -11.63
N PRO A 35 -25.43 50.51 -12.42
CA PRO A 35 -24.05 50.04 -12.20
C PRO A 35 -23.57 50.20 -10.76
N SER A 36 -23.95 51.30 -10.09
CA SER A 36 -23.57 51.57 -8.70
C SER A 36 -24.03 50.47 -7.73
N LYS A 37 -25.21 49.87 -7.97
CA LYS A 37 -25.76 48.80 -7.12
C LYS A 37 -25.13 47.45 -7.40
N LEU A 38 -24.71 47.21 -8.64
CA LEU A 38 -23.94 46.03 -9.00
C LEU A 38 -22.52 46.10 -8.40
N LEU A 39 -21.94 47.29 -8.26
CA LEU A 39 -20.69 47.50 -7.53
C LEU A 39 -20.85 47.26 -6.03
N GLU A 40 -21.85 47.89 -5.39
CA GLU A 40 -22.18 47.65 -3.96
C GLU A 40 -22.38 46.15 -3.67
N GLN A 41 -23.10 45.44 -4.55
CA GLN A 41 -23.27 43.99 -4.47
C GLN A 41 -21.95 43.23 -4.66
N ALA A 42 -21.09 43.65 -5.60
CA ALA A 42 -19.80 43.00 -5.84
C ALA A 42 -18.83 43.19 -4.66
N THR A 43 -18.73 44.41 -4.10
CA THR A 43 -17.93 44.69 -2.89
C THR A 43 -18.44 43.88 -1.70
N THR A 44 -19.75 43.78 -1.50
CA THR A 44 -20.35 42.94 -0.45
C THR A 44 -20.01 41.45 -0.62
N LEU A 45 -19.99 40.96 -1.86
CA LEU A 45 -19.60 39.57 -2.17
C LEU A 45 -18.10 39.32 -2.02
N LEU A 46 -17.26 40.33 -2.27
CA LEU A 46 -15.81 40.27 -2.02
C LEU A 46 -15.52 40.20 -0.52
N GLN A 47 -16.06 41.15 0.25
CA GLN A 47 -15.94 41.23 1.72
C GLN A 47 -16.50 40.00 2.46
N THR A 48 -17.44 39.27 1.86
CA THR A 48 -17.99 38.01 2.41
C THR A 48 -17.28 36.74 1.91
N GLY A 49 -16.04 36.87 1.42
CA GLY A 49 -15.18 35.75 1.03
C GLY A 49 -15.63 35.02 -0.24
N GLN A 50 -16.30 35.71 -1.16
CA GLN A 50 -16.87 35.12 -2.38
C GLN A 50 -16.43 35.82 -3.67
N PRO A 51 -15.12 35.94 -3.97
CA PRO A 51 -14.64 36.51 -5.24
C PRO A 51 -15.16 35.72 -6.46
N ASP A 52 -15.31 34.39 -6.31
CA ASP A 52 -16.05 33.48 -7.20
C ASP A 52 -17.46 33.96 -7.59
N VAL A 53 -18.11 34.66 -6.68
CA VAL A 53 -19.50 35.10 -6.81
C VAL A 53 -19.56 36.55 -7.26
N ALA A 54 -18.66 37.39 -6.74
CA ALA A 54 -18.49 38.80 -7.07
C ALA A 54 -18.08 39.04 -8.53
N LEU A 55 -17.10 38.29 -9.07
CA LEU A 55 -16.51 38.55 -10.39
C LEU A 55 -17.53 38.83 -11.52
N PRO A 56 -18.54 37.96 -11.79
CA PRO A 56 -19.50 38.22 -12.86
C PRO A 56 -20.42 39.43 -12.59
N VAL A 57 -20.62 39.83 -11.32
CA VAL A 57 -21.41 41.02 -10.95
C VAL A 57 -20.59 42.28 -11.19
N ALA A 58 -19.31 42.27 -10.80
CA ALA A 58 -18.37 43.36 -11.07
C ALA A 58 -18.11 43.54 -12.58
N GLN A 59 -18.02 42.45 -13.33
CA GLN A 59 -17.93 42.48 -14.80
C GLN A 59 -19.20 43.04 -15.43
N GLN A 60 -20.39 42.63 -14.97
CA GLN A 60 -21.66 43.21 -15.43
C GLN A 60 -21.76 44.72 -15.12
N ALA A 61 -21.25 45.16 -13.95
CA ALA A 61 -21.15 46.58 -13.63
C ALA A 61 -20.20 47.33 -14.58
N LEU A 62 -19.03 46.74 -14.88
CA LEU A 62 -18.03 47.31 -15.81
C LEU A 62 -18.53 47.39 -17.25
N GLU A 63 -19.34 46.44 -17.72
CA GLU A 63 -19.98 46.45 -19.04
C GLU A 63 -21.12 47.49 -19.15
N LEU A 64 -21.83 47.77 -18.05
CA LEU A 64 -22.91 48.75 -17.99
C LEU A 64 -22.43 50.17 -17.64
N ALA A 65 -21.21 50.32 -17.12
CA ALA A 65 -20.62 51.61 -16.79
C ALA A 65 -20.29 52.42 -18.06
N PRO A 66 -20.67 53.71 -18.14
CA PRO A 66 -20.31 54.56 -19.28
C PRO A 66 -18.78 54.70 -19.43
N ALA A 67 -18.30 54.69 -20.67
CA ALA A 67 -16.88 54.87 -20.96
C ALA A 67 -16.36 56.20 -20.41
N ASN A 68 -15.17 56.17 -19.79
CA ASN A 68 -14.51 57.32 -19.14
C ASN A 68 -15.35 57.98 -18.02
N SER A 69 -16.11 57.18 -17.26
CA SER A 69 -16.88 57.66 -16.11
C SER A 69 -16.32 57.17 -14.76
N PRO A 70 -16.60 57.86 -13.64
CA PRO A 70 -16.31 57.38 -12.30
C PRO A 70 -16.78 55.95 -12.04
N ALA A 71 -18.00 55.59 -12.50
CA ALA A 71 -18.53 54.23 -12.34
C ALA A 71 -17.68 53.18 -13.07
N GLN A 72 -17.04 53.52 -14.19
CA GLN A 72 -16.11 52.62 -14.88
C GLN A 72 -14.78 52.49 -14.11
N LEU A 73 -14.30 53.58 -13.51
CA LEU A 73 -13.10 53.57 -12.68
C LEU A 73 -13.29 52.72 -11.42
N SER A 74 -14.38 52.94 -10.66
CA SER A 74 -14.75 52.08 -9.53
C SER A 74 -14.91 50.61 -9.93
N ALA A 75 -15.51 50.34 -11.10
CA ALA A 75 -15.66 48.98 -11.61
C ALA A 75 -14.32 48.32 -11.99
N LEU A 76 -13.34 49.09 -12.48
CA LEU A 76 -12.01 48.55 -12.80
C LEU A 76 -11.23 48.14 -11.55
N ASN A 77 -11.27 48.94 -10.47
CA ASN A 77 -10.61 48.61 -9.21
C ASN A 77 -11.20 47.31 -8.61
N ILE A 78 -12.52 47.26 -8.41
CA ILE A 78 -13.20 46.08 -7.84
C ILE A 78 -12.98 44.82 -8.70
N VAL A 79 -12.99 44.93 -10.04
CA VAL A 79 -12.66 43.78 -10.92
C VAL A 79 -11.19 43.36 -10.75
N ALA A 80 -10.26 44.31 -10.58
CA ALA A 80 -8.85 44.03 -10.37
C ALA A 80 -8.57 43.34 -9.02
N GLU A 81 -9.14 43.87 -7.93
CA GLU A 81 -9.09 43.28 -6.58
C GLU A 81 -9.63 41.84 -6.58
N ILE A 82 -10.79 41.60 -7.20
CA ILE A 82 -11.35 40.25 -7.36
C ILE A 82 -10.40 39.34 -8.15
N TYR A 83 -9.58 39.86 -9.08
CA TYR A 83 -8.57 39.06 -9.77
C TYR A 83 -7.30 38.81 -8.95
N VAL A 84 -6.95 39.67 -7.98
CA VAL A 84 -5.90 39.39 -6.99
C VAL A 84 -6.33 38.22 -6.10
N GLU A 85 -7.53 38.30 -5.52
CA GLU A 85 -8.15 37.24 -4.69
C GLU A 85 -8.35 35.90 -5.41
N LEU A 86 -8.29 35.90 -6.75
CA LEU A 86 -8.36 34.69 -7.59
C LEU A 86 -7.00 34.20 -8.08
N GLY A 87 -5.90 34.83 -7.69
CA GLY A 87 -4.54 34.48 -8.11
C GLY A 87 -4.25 34.75 -9.60
N GLU A 88 -5.05 35.60 -10.24
CA GLU A 88 -5.02 35.91 -11.68
C GLU A 88 -4.29 37.25 -11.91
N ILE A 89 -3.09 37.36 -11.32
CA ILE A 89 -2.29 38.60 -11.18
C ILE A 89 -2.11 39.37 -12.50
N ASP A 90 -1.84 38.69 -13.61
CA ASP A 90 -1.71 39.31 -14.94
C ASP A 90 -2.95 40.10 -15.37
N VAL A 91 -4.13 39.63 -14.95
CA VAL A 91 -5.42 40.24 -15.28
C VAL A 91 -5.73 41.38 -14.33
N ALA A 92 -5.46 41.21 -13.03
CA ALA A 92 -5.55 42.28 -12.04
C ALA A 92 -4.71 43.50 -12.45
N ARG A 93 -3.43 43.26 -12.78
CA ARG A 93 -2.49 44.27 -13.29
C ARG A 93 -3.03 45.00 -14.53
N GLN A 94 -3.61 44.29 -15.50
CA GLN A 94 -4.21 44.91 -16.69
C GLN A 94 -5.41 45.81 -16.36
N HIS A 95 -6.24 45.44 -15.38
CA HIS A 95 -7.35 46.28 -14.92
C HIS A 95 -6.88 47.49 -14.11
N PHE A 96 -5.89 47.35 -13.21
CA PHE A 96 -5.30 48.49 -12.49
C PHE A 96 -4.56 49.47 -13.42
N MET A 97 -3.81 48.98 -14.42
CA MET A 97 -3.21 49.85 -15.44
C MET A 97 -4.28 50.68 -16.16
N ARG A 98 -5.43 50.09 -16.49
CA ARG A 98 -6.55 50.78 -17.11
C ARG A 98 -7.29 51.73 -16.17
N ALA A 99 -7.28 51.48 -14.86
CA ALA A 99 -7.74 52.43 -13.85
C ALA A 99 -6.81 53.65 -13.78
N VAL A 100 -5.49 53.44 -13.91
CA VAL A 100 -4.50 54.53 -14.01
C VAL A 100 -4.61 55.32 -15.32
N GLU A 101 -5.01 54.70 -16.44
CA GLU A 101 -5.32 55.44 -17.68
C GLU A 101 -6.49 56.43 -17.50
N LEU A 102 -7.42 56.17 -16.59
CA LEU A 102 -8.57 57.04 -16.28
C LEU A 102 -8.28 58.06 -15.17
N ASP A 103 -7.42 57.72 -14.20
CA ASP A 103 -6.94 58.63 -13.16
C ASP A 103 -5.41 58.50 -12.96
N PRO A 104 -4.60 59.19 -13.79
CA PRO A 104 -3.14 59.05 -13.77
C PRO A 104 -2.44 59.67 -12.56
N THR A 105 -3.17 60.42 -11.73
CA THR A 105 -2.60 61.24 -10.63
C THR A 105 -3.20 60.95 -9.26
N GLY A 106 -4.27 60.15 -9.17
CA GLY A 106 -5.00 59.92 -7.92
C GLY A 106 -5.91 61.09 -7.53
N ALA A 107 -6.21 62.00 -8.47
CA ALA A 107 -6.89 63.27 -8.20
C ALA A 107 -8.42 63.15 -8.21
N ILE A 108 -8.96 62.00 -8.64
CA ILE A 108 -10.37 61.67 -8.49
C ILE A 108 -10.60 61.20 -7.04
N PRO A 109 -11.71 61.57 -6.36
CA PRO A 109 -12.01 61.07 -5.02
C PRO A 109 -12.16 59.54 -4.97
N GLU A 110 -11.81 58.91 -3.84
CA GLU A 110 -11.99 57.46 -3.62
C GLU A 110 -13.47 57.04 -3.75
N SER A 111 -14.41 57.90 -3.31
CA SER A 111 -15.87 57.74 -3.51
C SER A 111 -16.32 57.74 -4.98
N GLN A 112 -15.40 57.99 -5.91
CA GLN A 112 -15.56 57.95 -7.37
C GLN A 112 -14.58 56.96 -8.03
N GLY A 113 -13.96 56.06 -7.26
CA GLY A 113 -12.98 55.06 -7.71
C GLY A 113 -11.54 55.57 -7.86
N GLY A 114 -11.27 56.82 -7.50
CA GLY A 114 -9.94 57.43 -7.60
C GLY A 114 -8.98 57.02 -6.47
N GLY A 115 -8.24 57.98 -5.94
CA GLY A 115 -7.30 57.75 -4.82
C GLY A 115 -6.09 56.88 -5.12
N ALA A 116 -5.38 56.47 -4.06
CA ALA A 116 -4.01 55.96 -4.13
C ALA A 116 -3.88 54.44 -4.38
N GLU A 117 -4.88 53.65 -4.03
CA GLU A 117 -4.74 52.19 -3.83
C GLU A 117 -4.36 51.44 -5.11
N LYS A 118 -4.88 51.86 -6.27
CA LYS A 118 -4.48 51.34 -7.59
C LYS A 118 -2.98 51.47 -7.88
N PHE A 119 -2.29 52.48 -7.34
CA PHE A 119 -0.85 52.63 -7.50
C PHE A 119 -0.08 51.70 -6.55
N MET A 120 -0.56 51.50 -5.32
CA MET A 120 0.03 50.56 -4.37
C MET A 120 -0.05 49.12 -4.89
N TRP A 121 -1.20 48.73 -5.46
CA TRP A 121 -1.35 47.45 -6.14
C TRP A 121 -0.41 47.31 -7.33
N LEU A 122 -0.28 48.32 -8.21
CA LEU A 122 0.67 48.24 -9.34
C LEU A 122 2.13 48.14 -8.89
N ALA A 123 2.49 48.71 -7.74
CA ALA A 123 3.83 48.59 -7.18
C ALA A 123 4.15 47.16 -6.72
N GLN A 124 3.21 46.52 -6.02
CA GLN A 124 3.33 45.13 -5.55
C GLN A 124 3.21 44.10 -6.68
N LEU A 125 2.46 44.41 -7.74
CA LEU A 125 2.19 43.50 -8.87
C LEU A 125 3.12 43.73 -10.08
N SER A 126 4.24 44.45 -9.93
CA SER A 126 5.17 44.69 -11.04
C SER A 126 6.03 43.46 -11.36
N GLU A 127 6.17 43.15 -12.65
CA GLU A 127 7.11 42.12 -13.16
C GLU A 127 8.57 42.60 -13.20
N LEU A 128 8.82 43.91 -13.10
CA LEU A 128 10.15 44.49 -13.22
C LEU A 128 10.81 44.73 -11.86
N GLY A 129 10.02 44.79 -10.78
CA GLY A 129 10.48 45.09 -9.43
C GLY A 129 11.16 46.47 -9.32
N GLY A 130 11.91 46.65 -8.24
CA GLY A 130 12.86 47.74 -8.04
C GLY A 130 12.35 49.11 -8.45
N LYS A 131 12.98 49.70 -9.47
CA LYS A 131 12.71 51.07 -9.93
C LYS A 131 11.34 51.27 -10.57
N ASP A 132 10.64 50.21 -11.00
CA ASP A 132 9.24 50.33 -11.45
C ASP A 132 8.29 50.37 -10.25
N SER A 133 8.44 49.43 -9.31
CA SER A 133 7.68 49.40 -8.06
C SER A 133 7.82 50.69 -7.24
N VAL A 134 9.04 51.24 -7.13
CA VAL A 134 9.29 52.54 -6.47
C VAL A 134 8.53 53.68 -7.17
N GLN A 135 8.51 53.75 -8.49
CA GLN A 135 7.75 54.79 -9.23
C GLN A 135 6.23 54.67 -9.04
N TRP A 136 5.71 53.48 -8.76
CA TRP A 136 4.30 53.28 -8.43
C TRP A 136 3.98 53.65 -6.99
N PHE A 137 4.80 53.25 -6.02
CA PHE A 137 4.68 53.71 -4.63
C PHE A 137 4.85 55.22 -4.49
N GLU A 138 5.80 55.86 -5.19
CA GLU A 138 5.98 57.32 -5.18
C GLU A 138 4.72 58.08 -5.66
N LYS A 139 4.00 57.56 -6.66
CA LYS A 139 2.70 58.13 -7.09
C LYS A 139 1.63 57.95 -6.01
N GLY A 140 1.55 56.76 -5.40
CA GLY A 140 0.62 56.48 -4.31
C GLY A 140 0.86 57.38 -3.09
N VAL A 141 2.13 57.51 -2.65
CA VAL A 141 2.56 58.40 -1.57
C VAL A 141 2.30 59.87 -1.92
N SER A 142 2.54 60.30 -3.17
CA SER A 142 2.22 61.67 -3.62
C SER A 142 0.72 61.98 -3.56
N CYS A 143 -0.13 61.01 -3.93
CA CYS A 143 -1.59 61.10 -3.78
C CYS A 143 -2.00 61.17 -2.30
N LEU A 144 -1.51 60.26 -1.46
CA LEU A 144 -1.82 60.26 -0.02
C LEU A 144 -1.35 61.54 0.68
N ARG A 145 -0.15 62.04 0.37
CA ARG A 145 0.40 63.28 0.94
C ARG A 145 -0.50 64.50 0.62
N GLN A 146 -1.12 64.54 -0.57
CA GLN A 146 -2.11 65.57 -0.93
C GLN A 146 -3.43 65.43 -0.17
N VAL A 147 -3.94 64.21 0.01
CA VAL A 147 -5.19 63.95 0.77
C VAL A 147 -5.00 64.26 2.26
N ILE A 148 -3.90 63.82 2.86
CA ILE A 148 -3.51 64.15 4.24
C ILE A 148 -3.47 65.67 4.43
N GLN A 149 -2.81 66.40 3.53
CA GLN A 149 -2.72 67.86 3.60
C GLN A 149 -4.09 68.56 3.50
N GLN A 150 -5.07 67.97 2.81
CA GLN A 150 -6.44 68.51 2.73
C GLN A 150 -7.26 68.21 4.00
N LEU A 151 -7.13 67.01 4.55
CA LEU A 151 -7.78 66.60 5.80
C LEU A 151 -7.24 67.37 7.02
N GLU A 152 -5.94 67.64 7.08
CA GLU A 152 -5.33 68.48 8.14
C GLU A 152 -5.82 69.94 8.11
N GLN A 153 -6.33 70.42 6.97
CA GLN A 153 -6.95 71.74 6.86
C GLN A 153 -8.45 71.75 7.22
N SER A 154 -9.05 70.57 7.42
CA SER A 154 -10.49 70.38 7.69
C SER A 154 -10.73 69.51 8.95
N PRO A 155 -10.33 69.96 10.16
CA PRO A 155 -10.34 69.13 11.36
C PRO A 155 -11.75 68.92 11.95
N GLY A 156 -12.49 67.97 11.36
CA GLY A 156 -13.70 67.38 11.93
C GLY A 156 -13.45 65.97 12.51
N PRO A 157 -14.39 65.41 13.30
CA PRO A 157 -14.19 64.15 14.01
C PRO A 157 -14.29 62.90 13.13
N ALA A 158 -14.84 62.98 11.91
CA ALA A 158 -14.81 61.88 10.95
C ALA A 158 -13.54 61.95 10.10
N GLU A 159 -13.20 63.16 9.68
CA GLU A 159 -12.01 63.57 8.94
C GLU A 159 -10.73 63.25 9.72
N ALA A 160 -10.76 63.31 11.06
CA ALA A 160 -9.66 62.86 11.92
C ALA A 160 -9.41 61.34 11.90
N ILE A 161 -10.46 60.53 11.73
CA ILE A 161 -10.33 59.06 11.61
C ILE A 161 -9.79 58.72 10.21
N GLU A 162 -10.32 59.38 9.17
CA GLU A 162 -9.81 59.24 7.80
C GLU A 162 -8.35 59.68 7.69
N LEU A 163 -7.97 60.79 8.33
CA LEU A 163 -6.60 61.30 8.37
C LEU A 163 -5.62 60.27 8.96
N GLU A 164 -5.98 59.61 10.06
CA GLU A 164 -5.14 58.58 10.67
C GLU A 164 -5.03 57.33 9.78
N GLU A 165 -6.11 56.93 9.12
CA GLU A 165 -6.08 55.86 8.10
C GLU A 165 -5.13 56.21 6.94
N LYS A 166 -5.22 57.42 6.39
CA LYS A 166 -4.34 57.86 5.28
C LYS A 166 -2.90 57.97 5.73
N LYS A 167 -2.63 58.43 6.97
CA LYS A 167 -1.27 58.45 7.56
C LYS A 167 -0.69 57.05 7.70
N ARG A 168 -1.43 56.08 8.21
CA ARG A 168 -1.00 54.67 8.25
C ARG A 168 -0.74 54.12 6.84
N LYS A 169 -1.66 54.35 5.88
CA LYS A 169 -1.46 53.93 4.48
C LYS A 169 -0.21 54.57 3.84
N MET A 170 0.13 55.81 4.19
CA MET A 170 1.34 56.48 3.70
C MET A 170 2.60 55.95 4.36
N ALA A 171 2.59 55.71 5.67
CA ALA A 171 3.72 55.15 6.41
C ALA A 171 4.08 53.74 5.90
N ASN A 172 3.09 52.85 5.75
CA ASN A 172 3.32 51.49 5.26
C ASN A 172 3.82 51.48 3.80
N ALA A 173 3.41 52.44 2.96
CA ALA A 173 3.96 52.60 1.61
C ALA A 173 5.41 53.11 1.61
N LEU A 174 5.79 54.00 2.52
CA LEU A 174 7.19 54.42 2.71
C LEU A 174 8.08 53.27 3.19
N CYS A 175 7.56 52.41 4.08
CA CYS A 175 8.23 51.19 4.52
C CYS A 175 8.47 50.22 3.36
N ALA A 176 7.46 49.94 2.53
CA ALA A 176 7.62 49.08 1.35
C ALA A 176 8.66 49.61 0.34
N VAL A 177 8.79 50.93 0.19
CA VAL A 177 9.87 51.51 -0.64
C VAL A 177 11.24 51.31 0.00
N ALA A 178 11.36 51.44 1.33
CA ALA A 178 12.62 51.16 2.02
C ALA A 178 13.00 49.67 1.91
N GLU A 179 12.06 48.74 2.00
CA GLU A 179 12.29 47.31 1.78
C GLU A 179 12.77 46.99 0.36
N ILE A 180 12.27 47.70 -0.67
CA ILE A 180 12.77 47.59 -2.05
C ILE A 180 14.23 48.10 -2.16
N TYR A 181 14.59 49.17 -1.44
CA TYR A 181 15.99 49.63 -1.34
C TYR A 181 16.88 48.72 -0.50
N MET A 182 16.30 47.89 0.36
CA MET A 182 16.99 46.81 1.06
C MET A 182 17.02 45.47 0.31
N THR A 183 16.44 45.39 -0.89
CA THR A 183 16.37 44.16 -1.69
C THR A 183 16.79 44.44 -3.14
N ASP A 184 15.84 44.69 -4.04
CA ASP A 184 16.06 44.87 -5.49
C ASP A 184 17.04 46.00 -5.82
N LEU A 185 17.05 47.07 -5.03
CA LEU A 185 17.85 48.28 -5.27
C LEU A 185 18.99 48.46 -4.24
N SER A 186 19.34 47.40 -3.52
CA SER A 186 20.44 47.39 -2.52
C SER A 186 21.83 47.71 -3.09
N TRP A 187 21.98 47.70 -4.42
CA TRP A 187 23.23 48.02 -5.12
C TRP A 187 23.30 49.46 -5.67
N GLU A 188 22.30 50.31 -5.41
CA GLU A 188 22.37 51.74 -5.72
C GLU A 188 23.22 52.49 -4.68
N GLU A 189 24.12 53.37 -5.12
CA GLU A 189 25.06 54.08 -4.22
C GLU A 189 24.37 54.99 -3.18
N ASP A 190 23.09 55.33 -3.37
CA ASP A 190 22.29 56.15 -2.45
C ASP A 190 21.23 55.34 -1.65
N ALA A 191 21.21 54.00 -1.74
CA ALA A 191 20.20 53.15 -1.12
C ALA A 191 20.07 53.36 0.40
N GLU A 192 21.18 53.35 1.16
CA GLU A 192 21.16 53.58 2.61
C GLU A 192 20.61 54.97 2.96
N ALA A 193 21.03 56.01 2.22
CA ALA A 193 20.59 57.38 2.43
C ALA A 193 19.09 57.55 2.11
N ARG A 194 18.57 56.82 1.11
CA ARG A 194 17.13 56.73 0.84
C ARG A 194 16.40 56.03 1.97
N CYS A 195 16.88 54.89 2.46
CA CYS A 195 16.26 54.17 3.57
C CYS A 195 16.15 55.05 4.84
N GLU A 196 17.23 55.73 5.25
CA GLU A 196 17.19 56.66 6.40
C GLU A 196 16.23 57.84 6.15
N THR A 197 16.13 58.35 4.92
CA THR A 197 15.19 59.42 4.56
C THR A 197 13.73 58.94 4.63
N LEU A 198 13.43 57.78 4.03
CA LEU A 198 12.10 57.18 3.97
C LEU A 198 11.59 56.80 5.36
N ILE A 199 12.43 56.18 6.20
CA ILE A 199 12.05 55.80 7.56
C ILE A 199 11.88 57.03 8.46
N THR A 200 12.66 58.09 8.24
CA THR A 200 12.47 59.36 8.94
C THR A 200 11.15 60.02 8.55
N GLU A 201 10.76 60.00 7.27
CA GLU A 201 9.42 60.48 6.86
C GLU A 201 8.31 59.59 7.46
N ALA A 202 8.45 58.25 7.42
CA ALA A 202 7.47 57.33 7.98
C ALA A 202 7.26 57.53 9.49
N LEU A 203 8.35 57.73 10.26
CA LEU A 203 8.30 58.03 11.70
C LEU A 203 7.69 59.41 12.00
N LEU A 204 7.83 60.39 11.10
CA LEU A 204 7.17 61.69 11.23
C LEU A 204 5.67 61.63 10.89
N VAL A 205 5.27 60.72 10.01
CA VAL A 205 3.87 60.49 9.61
C VAL A 205 3.12 59.64 10.66
N ASN A 206 3.72 58.55 11.13
CA ASN A 206 3.20 57.74 12.23
C ASN A 206 4.35 57.12 13.07
N SER A 207 4.62 57.69 14.24
CA SER A 207 5.71 57.30 15.13
C SER A 207 5.44 56.08 16.02
N ASN A 208 4.20 55.57 16.01
CA ASN A 208 3.71 54.49 16.87
C ASN A 208 3.03 53.36 16.07
N ALA A 209 3.28 53.26 14.76
CA ALA A 209 2.92 52.10 13.96
C ALA A 209 3.94 50.96 14.19
N PRO A 210 3.53 49.74 14.57
CA PRO A 210 4.43 48.60 14.75
C PRO A 210 5.31 48.29 13.52
N GLU A 211 4.75 48.44 12.31
CA GLU A 211 5.39 48.15 11.02
C GLU A 211 6.54 49.13 10.74
N VAL A 212 6.36 50.41 11.05
CA VAL A 212 7.40 51.45 10.92
C VAL A 212 8.56 51.15 11.87
N LEU A 213 8.28 50.69 13.09
CA LEU A 213 9.31 50.30 14.05
C LEU A 213 10.06 49.02 13.64
N GLN A 214 9.39 48.09 12.96
CA GLN A 214 10.01 46.88 12.40
C GLN A 214 10.89 47.21 11.19
N THR A 215 10.43 48.08 10.29
CA THR A 215 11.23 48.55 9.15
C THR A 215 12.48 49.30 9.63
N LEU A 216 12.33 50.16 10.65
CA LEU A 216 13.46 50.82 11.31
C LEU A 216 14.47 49.80 11.87
N ALA A 217 13.99 48.75 12.54
CA ALA A 217 14.86 47.69 13.03
C ALA A 217 15.60 46.95 11.91
N SER A 218 14.92 46.64 10.81
CA SER A 218 15.51 46.02 9.61
C SER A 218 16.66 46.86 9.03
N ILE A 219 16.44 48.18 8.88
CA ILE A 219 17.47 49.14 8.45
C ILE A 219 18.65 49.14 9.45
N ARG A 220 18.36 49.19 10.76
CA ARG A 220 19.39 49.21 11.81
C ARG A 220 20.20 47.92 11.88
N ILE A 221 19.62 46.75 11.65
CA ILE A 221 20.34 45.47 11.50
C ILE A 221 21.33 45.55 10.33
N SER A 222 20.87 46.06 9.19
CA SER A 222 21.69 46.19 7.97
C SER A 222 22.84 47.18 8.15
N GLN A 223 22.66 48.20 8.98
CA GLN A 223 23.71 49.14 9.43
C GLN A 223 24.59 48.62 10.58
N LEU A 224 24.42 47.37 11.02
CA LEU A 224 25.12 46.76 12.16
C LEU A 224 24.86 47.47 13.52
N ARG A 225 23.73 48.19 13.64
CA ARG A 225 23.28 48.93 14.83
C ARG A 225 22.29 48.10 15.65
N THR A 226 22.69 46.88 16.02
CA THR A 226 21.81 45.85 16.60
C THR A 226 21.08 46.29 17.87
N ASP A 227 21.68 47.14 18.72
CA ASP A 227 21.03 47.63 19.94
C ASP A 227 19.91 48.64 19.67
N GLU A 228 20.02 49.47 18.62
CA GLU A 228 18.93 50.31 18.15
C GLU A 228 17.81 49.47 17.51
N ALA A 229 18.18 48.39 16.80
CA ALA A 229 17.20 47.44 16.26
C ALA A 229 16.41 46.74 17.36
N ARG A 230 17.08 46.24 18.42
CA ARG A 230 16.43 45.67 19.61
C ARG A 230 15.47 46.67 20.25
N ALA A 231 15.92 47.91 20.51
CA ALA A 231 15.07 48.94 21.10
C ALA A 231 13.81 49.27 20.25
N ALA A 232 13.95 49.28 18.91
CA ALA A 232 12.81 49.47 18.00
C ALA A 232 11.85 48.26 18.01
N LEU A 233 12.37 47.03 18.07
CA LEU A 233 11.57 45.80 18.13
C LEU A 233 10.84 45.64 19.46
N THR A 234 11.48 45.94 20.59
CA THR A 234 10.82 45.99 21.91
C THR A 234 9.67 47.01 21.90
N LYS A 235 9.91 48.24 21.41
CA LYS A 235 8.83 49.25 21.27
C LYS A 235 7.72 48.78 20.32
N SER A 236 8.04 48.06 19.25
CA SER A 236 7.05 47.48 18.33
C SER A 236 6.15 46.46 19.05
N LEU A 237 6.73 45.54 19.82
CA LEU A 237 6.01 44.53 20.60
C LEU A 237 5.12 45.14 21.70
N GLU A 238 5.63 46.12 22.45
CA GLU A 238 4.90 46.79 23.53
C GLU A 238 3.60 47.47 23.10
N LEU A 239 3.43 47.78 21.81
CA LEU A 239 2.22 48.40 21.26
C LEU A 239 1.04 47.42 21.09
N TRP A 240 1.29 46.11 20.96
CA TRP A 240 0.24 45.16 20.56
C TRP A 240 0.31 43.76 21.19
N LYS A 241 1.42 43.35 21.82
CA LYS A 241 1.58 41.97 22.35
C LYS A 241 0.46 41.57 23.32
N ASP A 242 0.04 42.50 24.18
CA ASP A 242 -0.99 42.32 25.21
C ASP A 242 -2.42 42.59 24.69
N LEU A 243 -2.58 42.96 23.41
CA LEU A 243 -3.89 43.20 22.78
C LEU A 243 -4.50 41.91 22.22
N PRO A 244 -5.85 41.77 22.24
CA PRO A 244 -6.52 40.58 21.71
C PRO A 244 -6.33 40.44 20.19
N PRO A 245 -6.39 39.21 19.61
CA PRO A 245 -6.13 38.98 18.18
C PRO A 245 -7.02 39.73 17.18
N GLU A 246 -8.19 40.23 17.62
CA GLU A 246 -9.13 40.98 16.76
C GLU A 246 -8.99 42.52 16.90
N ASP A 247 -7.93 43.02 17.55
CA ASP A 247 -7.65 44.46 17.69
C ASP A 247 -6.95 45.05 16.43
N PRO A 248 -7.43 46.17 15.84
CA PRO A 248 -6.84 46.77 14.63
C PRO A 248 -5.40 47.30 14.74
N ILE A 249 -4.78 47.27 15.92
CA ILE A 249 -3.36 47.63 16.16
C ILE A 249 -2.45 46.39 16.04
N VAL A 250 -2.99 45.17 16.18
CA VAL A 250 -2.23 43.93 15.98
C VAL A 250 -1.83 43.82 14.50
N PRO A 251 -0.53 43.66 14.17
CA PRO A 251 -0.10 43.57 12.77
C PRO A 251 -0.63 42.30 12.09
N ASP A 252 -0.70 42.30 10.76
CA ASP A 252 -1.16 41.13 10.02
C ASP A 252 -0.20 39.92 10.17
N PHE A 253 -0.66 38.76 9.69
CA PHE A 253 0.05 37.50 9.81
C PHE A 253 1.44 37.54 9.15
N ALA A 254 1.53 38.09 7.93
CA ALA A 254 2.77 38.19 7.17
C ALA A 254 3.78 39.14 7.83
N THR A 255 3.29 40.27 8.35
CA THR A 255 4.09 41.23 9.13
C THR A 255 4.68 40.58 10.38
N ARG A 256 3.88 39.78 11.10
CA ARG A 256 4.36 39.06 12.30
C ARG A 256 5.35 37.92 11.98
N ILE A 257 5.25 37.28 10.82
CA ILE A 257 6.28 36.36 10.30
C ILE A 257 7.61 37.10 10.05
N SER A 258 7.57 38.26 9.41
CA SER A 258 8.75 39.13 9.22
C SER A 258 9.33 39.60 10.55
N LEU A 259 8.49 40.01 11.51
CA LEU A 259 8.92 40.36 12.87
C LEU A 259 9.65 39.20 13.57
N ALA A 260 9.13 37.97 13.50
CA ALA A 260 9.77 36.82 14.12
C ALA A 260 11.19 36.58 13.56
N ARG A 261 11.35 36.70 12.23
CA ARG A 261 12.68 36.67 11.58
C ARG A 261 13.61 37.77 12.11
N LEU A 262 13.12 39.01 12.25
CA LEU A 262 13.90 40.15 12.77
C LEU A 262 14.31 39.94 14.25
N LEU A 263 13.41 39.46 15.10
CA LEU A 263 13.67 39.16 16.51
C LEU A 263 14.75 38.10 16.68
N MET A 264 14.71 37.02 15.88
CA MET A 264 15.72 35.98 15.89
C MET A 264 17.10 36.51 15.44
N GLU A 265 17.17 37.35 14.42
CA GLU A 265 18.42 37.97 13.93
C GLU A 265 19.07 38.90 14.98
N VAL A 266 18.27 39.58 15.81
CA VAL A 266 18.77 40.42 16.93
C VAL A 266 18.92 39.67 18.26
N THR A 267 18.86 38.35 18.24
CA THR A 267 18.96 37.46 19.41
C THR A 267 17.93 37.76 20.52
N MET A 268 16.65 37.85 20.12
CA MET A 268 15.46 37.95 20.97
C MET A 268 14.52 36.74 20.72
N GLU A 269 15.04 35.54 20.94
CA GLU A 269 14.39 34.27 20.57
C GLU A 269 13.21 33.90 21.50
N LEU A 270 13.17 34.41 22.74
CA LEU A 270 12.00 34.20 23.61
C LEU A 270 10.80 35.01 23.11
N GLU A 271 11.02 36.29 22.78
CA GLU A 271 10.01 37.15 22.19
C GLU A 271 9.59 36.68 20.78
N ALA A 272 10.52 36.13 20.00
CA ALA A 272 10.20 35.51 18.71
C ALA A 272 9.28 34.28 18.89
N LEU A 273 9.55 33.45 19.90
CA LEU A 273 8.74 32.27 20.19
C LEU A 273 7.32 32.65 20.63
N GLU A 274 7.16 33.65 21.50
CA GLU A 274 5.84 34.19 21.90
C GLU A 274 5.01 34.67 20.68
N VAL A 275 5.66 35.32 19.70
CA VAL A 275 5.01 35.72 18.43
C VAL A 275 4.64 34.52 17.56
N LEU A 276 5.52 33.51 17.48
CA LEU A 276 5.33 32.33 16.63
C LEU A 276 4.26 31.37 17.19
N GLU A 277 4.17 31.20 18.50
CA GLU A 277 3.06 30.46 19.15
C GLU A 277 1.71 31.12 18.87
N ARG A 278 1.63 32.45 18.98
CA ARG A 278 0.42 33.20 18.63
C ARG A 278 0.04 33.06 17.15
N LEU A 279 1.02 32.99 16.24
CA LEU A 279 0.77 32.71 14.82
C LEU A 279 0.23 31.30 14.56
N ILE A 280 0.76 30.28 15.23
CA ILE A 280 0.26 28.89 15.12
C ILE A 280 -1.16 28.72 15.68
N LEU A 281 -1.55 29.55 16.66
CA LEU A 281 -2.94 29.61 17.15
C LEU A 281 -3.92 30.29 16.17
N GLU A 282 -3.41 31.06 15.20
CA GLU A 282 -4.21 31.75 14.17
C GLU A 282 -4.27 30.96 12.84
N ASP A 283 -3.16 30.37 12.40
CA ASP A 283 -3.11 29.43 11.26
C ASP A 283 -2.15 28.26 11.53
N ASP A 284 -2.72 27.09 11.87
CA ASP A 284 -1.98 25.86 12.13
C ASP A 284 -1.39 25.21 10.87
N GLN A 285 -1.71 25.71 9.67
CA GLN A 285 -1.22 25.21 8.38
C GLN A 285 -0.03 26.00 7.83
N SER A 286 0.39 27.07 8.51
CA SER A 286 1.54 27.89 8.12
C SER A 286 2.88 27.15 8.32
N VAL A 287 3.35 26.52 7.24
CA VAL A 287 4.65 25.83 7.15
C VAL A 287 5.80 26.71 7.60
N GLU A 288 5.75 28.01 7.28
CA GLU A 288 6.80 28.96 7.65
C GLU A 288 6.82 29.25 9.16
N ALA A 289 5.65 29.44 9.79
CA ALA A 289 5.57 29.64 11.24
C ALA A 289 6.12 28.42 12.00
N TRP A 290 5.76 27.20 11.58
CA TRP A 290 6.27 25.97 12.18
C TRP A 290 7.79 25.80 12.00
N TYR A 291 8.32 26.14 10.82
CA TYR A 291 9.76 26.11 10.57
C TYR A 291 10.51 27.14 11.42
N LEU A 292 10.02 28.38 11.49
CA LEU A 292 10.64 29.44 12.27
C LEU A 292 10.62 29.13 13.77
N GLY A 293 9.50 28.64 14.33
CA GLY A 293 9.43 28.26 15.75
C GLY A 293 10.33 27.08 16.09
N GLY A 294 10.37 26.07 15.22
CA GLY A 294 11.30 24.95 15.34
C GLY A 294 12.77 25.36 15.29
N TRP A 295 13.13 26.33 14.44
CA TRP A 295 14.48 26.91 14.39
C TRP A 295 14.78 27.83 15.59
N CYS A 296 13.78 28.55 16.10
CA CYS A 296 13.89 29.40 17.28
C CYS A 296 14.19 28.58 18.55
N LEU A 297 13.49 27.47 18.74
CA LEU A 297 13.75 26.49 19.80
C LEU A 297 15.13 25.83 19.66
N TYR A 298 15.64 25.67 18.43
CA TYR A 298 17.02 25.19 18.21
C TYR A 298 18.06 26.23 18.68
N LEU A 299 17.87 27.51 18.37
CA LEU A 299 18.76 28.60 18.82
C LEU A 299 18.76 28.74 20.35
N LEU A 300 17.59 28.66 21.00
CA LEU A 300 17.47 28.61 22.47
C LEU A 300 18.25 27.42 23.05
N ALA A 301 18.18 26.25 22.41
CA ALA A 301 18.96 25.09 22.83
C ALA A 301 20.48 25.27 22.69
N GLU A 302 20.97 25.98 21.67
CA GLU A 302 22.41 26.31 21.56
C GLU A 302 22.87 27.25 22.69
N LYS A 303 21.99 28.15 23.15
CA LYS A 303 22.23 29.02 24.32
C LYS A 303 22.08 28.34 25.68
N LYS A 304 21.52 27.11 25.72
CA LYS A 304 21.06 26.40 26.93
C LYS A 304 19.88 27.09 27.65
N GLU A 305 19.06 27.80 26.89
CA GLU A 305 17.84 28.46 27.34
C GLU A 305 16.62 27.61 26.98
N ALA A 306 15.50 27.89 27.66
CA ALA A 306 14.21 27.22 27.47
C ALA A 306 13.06 28.24 27.67
N PRO A 307 11.88 28.00 27.07
CA PRO A 307 10.68 28.78 27.37
C PRO A 307 10.30 28.70 28.86
N LYS A 308 9.54 29.69 29.32
CA LYS A 308 9.11 29.81 30.73
C LYS A 308 7.88 28.96 31.02
N GLU A 309 8.07 27.68 31.35
CA GLU A 309 7.05 26.93 32.08
C GLU A 309 7.04 27.35 33.57
N GLU A 310 5.88 27.22 34.23
CA GLU A 310 5.70 27.66 35.63
C GLU A 310 6.33 26.67 36.63
N GLU A 311 7.20 27.20 37.50
CA GLU A 311 7.69 26.57 38.75
C GLU A 311 8.24 25.13 38.69
N LEU A 312 9.27 24.88 37.86
CA LEU A 312 10.19 23.74 38.03
C LEU A 312 11.59 24.20 38.50
N ASP A 313 11.72 24.33 39.82
CA ASP A 313 12.99 24.63 40.48
C ASP A 313 14.04 23.51 40.24
N SER A 314 15.30 23.90 40.07
CA SER A 314 16.52 23.06 39.94
C SER A 314 16.93 22.44 38.58
N GLU A 315 16.27 22.77 37.46
CA GLU A 315 16.72 22.34 36.11
C GLU A 315 18.15 22.85 35.74
N THR A 316 19.04 21.94 35.33
CA THR A 316 20.41 22.27 34.86
C THR A 316 20.41 22.88 33.45
N PRO A 317 21.49 23.58 33.04
CA PRO A 317 21.60 24.10 31.66
C PRO A 317 21.51 22.99 30.60
N GLU A 318 21.99 21.80 30.92
CA GLU A 318 21.93 20.61 30.06
C GLU A 318 20.48 20.08 29.90
N ALA A 319 19.66 20.16 30.96
CA ALA A 319 18.25 19.76 30.92
C ALA A 319 17.42 20.71 30.04
N ARG A 320 17.55 22.03 30.25
CA ARG A 320 16.91 23.08 29.44
C ARG A 320 17.27 22.95 27.96
N ARG A 321 18.56 22.71 27.66
CA ARG A 321 19.03 22.42 26.29
C ARG A 321 18.36 21.17 25.71
N HIS A 322 18.12 20.13 26.51
CA HIS A 322 17.43 18.93 26.05
C HIS A 322 15.96 19.21 25.75
N ALA A 323 15.23 19.89 26.65
CA ALA A 323 13.83 20.28 26.46
C ALA A 323 13.64 21.10 25.17
N SER A 324 14.45 22.15 24.97
CA SER A 324 14.40 22.99 23.78
C SER A 324 14.71 22.22 22.47
N LEU A 325 15.61 21.22 22.50
CA LEU A 325 15.84 20.32 21.35
C LEU A 325 14.66 19.37 21.07
N VAL A 326 13.97 18.89 22.10
CA VAL A 326 12.79 18.03 21.95
C VAL A 326 11.65 18.84 21.33
N ALA A 327 11.35 20.02 21.87
CA ALA A 327 10.33 20.92 21.34
C ALA A 327 10.65 21.36 19.90
N SER A 328 11.89 21.80 19.63
CA SER A 328 12.39 22.13 18.28
C SER A 328 12.11 21.02 17.27
N ARG A 329 12.42 19.76 17.64
CA ARG A 329 12.22 18.59 16.80
C ARG A 329 10.75 18.32 16.50
N GLU A 330 9.83 18.58 17.42
CA GLU A 330 8.39 18.42 17.17
C GLU A 330 7.86 19.51 16.25
N TRP A 331 8.23 20.78 16.47
CA TRP A 331 7.84 21.90 15.60
C TRP A 331 8.34 21.71 14.16
N LEU A 332 9.62 21.38 13.97
CA LEU A 332 10.19 21.10 12.63
C LEU A 332 9.52 19.89 11.97
N LYS A 333 9.12 18.87 12.74
CA LYS A 333 8.39 17.70 12.25
C LYS A 333 6.97 18.06 11.79
N GLN A 334 6.24 18.91 12.52
CA GLN A 334 4.93 19.39 12.06
C GLN A 334 5.08 20.28 10.80
N GLY A 335 6.06 21.16 10.77
CA GLY A 335 6.40 21.96 9.58
C GLY A 335 6.67 21.09 8.36
N LEU A 336 7.42 19.99 8.51
CA LEU A 336 7.68 19.03 7.41
C LEU A 336 6.43 18.23 6.99
N ILE A 337 5.57 17.83 7.94
CA ILE A 337 4.28 17.18 7.64
C ILE A 337 3.37 18.13 6.84
N LEU A 338 3.32 19.41 7.23
CA LEU A 338 2.54 20.43 6.55
C LEU A 338 3.12 20.73 5.16
N TYR A 339 4.43 20.94 5.05
CA TYR A 339 5.15 21.11 3.78
C TYR A 339 4.78 20.01 2.77
N GLU A 340 4.81 18.75 3.21
CA GLU A 340 4.48 17.58 2.42
C GLU A 340 2.99 17.45 2.05
N SER A 341 2.08 18.06 2.83
CA SER A 341 0.63 17.93 2.66
C SER A 341 0.01 19.05 1.83
N ILE A 342 0.46 20.30 2.01
CA ILE A 342 0.02 21.46 1.22
C ILE A 342 0.81 21.62 -0.09
N GLN A 343 1.87 20.82 -0.29
CA GLN A 343 2.76 20.85 -1.46
C GLN A 343 3.52 22.18 -1.59
N TYR A 344 4.08 22.65 -0.48
CA TYR A 344 4.80 23.93 -0.42
C TYR A 344 6.03 23.92 -1.35
N GLU A 345 6.28 25.02 -2.09
CA GLU A 345 7.23 25.01 -3.20
C GLU A 345 8.70 25.37 -2.80
N ASP A 346 8.93 25.84 -1.57
CA ASP A 346 10.25 26.28 -1.07
C ASP A 346 11.17 25.12 -0.69
N LYS A 347 12.01 24.66 -1.62
CA LYS A 347 12.94 23.53 -1.38
C LYS A 347 13.99 23.80 -0.28
N PRO A 348 14.67 24.96 -0.22
CA PRO A 348 15.59 25.31 0.87
C PRO A 348 15.06 25.12 2.29
N VAL A 349 13.76 25.30 2.53
CA VAL A 349 13.14 25.02 3.85
C VAL A 349 13.14 23.50 4.14
N SER A 350 12.75 22.68 3.16
CA SER A 350 12.69 21.22 3.34
C SER A 350 14.06 20.58 3.63
N ASP A 351 15.11 20.95 2.89
CA ASP A 351 16.45 20.41 3.08
C ASP A 351 17.05 20.74 4.47
N LYS A 352 16.66 21.88 5.07
CA LYS A 352 17.07 22.29 6.43
C LYS A 352 16.25 21.60 7.53
N SER A 353 14.98 21.32 7.28
CA SER A 353 14.09 20.60 8.22
C SER A 353 14.37 19.10 8.31
N ALA A 354 15.22 18.55 7.44
CA ALA A 354 15.48 17.12 7.33
C ALA A 354 16.23 16.57 8.57
N PRO A 355 15.80 15.42 9.15
CA PRO A 355 16.46 14.82 10.33
C PRO A 355 17.94 14.46 10.17
N THR A 356 18.46 14.43 8.95
CA THR A 356 19.87 14.15 8.63
C THR A 356 20.78 15.39 8.67
N ALA A 357 20.24 16.58 8.94
CA ALA A 357 21.02 17.83 8.99
C ALA A 357 21.72 18.08 10.34
N PHE A 358 21.35 17.36 11.41
CA PHE A 358 21.85 17.59 12.75
C PHE A 358 23.28 17.05 12.96
N PRO A 359 24.24 17.88 13.42
CA PRO A 359 25.61 17.44 13.70
C PRO A 359 25.68 16.68 15.04
N GLY A 360 25.29 15.40 15.02
CA GLY A 360 25.34 14.50 16.19
C GLY A 360 25.60 13.03 15.85
N ASP A 361 25.00 12.50 14.78
CA ASP A 361 25.17 11.10 14.39
C ASP A 361 26.41 10.86 13.53
N SER A 362 27.20 9.86 13.92
CA SER A 362 28.31 9.31 13.13
C SER A 362 28.46 7.81 13.46
N GLN A 363 28.76 6.88 12.54
CA GLN A 363 29.20 7.02 11.15
C GLN A 363 28.56 5.94 10.25
N SER A 364 28.32 6.25 8.97
CA SER A 364 28.83 5.42 7.86
C SER A 364 28.87 6.24 6.57
N GLN A 365 29.91 6.06 5.74
CA GLN A 365 30.18 6.88 4.56
C GLN A 365 30.15 6.04 3.27
N ILE A 366 29.83 6.68 2.14
CA ILE A 366 30.78 6.98 1.05
C ILE A 366 30.02 7.63 -0.11
N TYR A 367 30.37 8.88 -0.44
CA TYR A 367 30.79 9.37 -1.77
C TYR A 367 31.35 10.81 -1.60
N PRO A 368 32.30 11.28 -2.44
CA PRO A 368 33.14 12.44 -2.09
C PRO A 368 32.65 13.79 -2.64
N GLY A 369 32.75 14.85 -1.83
CA GLY A 369 32.50 16.23 -2.28
C GLY A 369 32.80 17.31 -1.23
N ARG A 370 34.00 17.90 -1.24
CA ARG A 370 34.33 19.08 -0.41
C ARG A 370 33.68 20.35 -0.97
N SER A 371 32.45 20.71 -0.55
CA SER A 371 31.86 22.06 -0.77
C SER A 371 30.61 22.35 0.10
N TYR A 372 30.68 22.12 1.43
CA TYR A 372 29.53 22.31 2.34
C TYR A 372 29.78 23.37 3.44
N MET A 373 30.48 24.46 3.11
CA MET A 373 30.72 25.57 4.06
C MET A 373 30.70 26.95 3.36
N ARG A 374 29.66 27.20 2.55
CA ARG A 374 29.42 28.50 1.89
C ARG A 374 27.97 28.86 1.55
N VAL A 375 27.03 27.92 1.61
CA VAL A 375 25.64 28.14 1.14
C VAL A 375 24.77 28.90 2.16
N ALA A 376 25.13 28.87 3.44
CA ALA A 376 24.41 29.56 4.52
C ALA A 376 24.53 31.11 4.52
N LYS A 377 25.06 31.73 3.45
CA LYS A 377 25.16 33.19 3.29
C LYS A 377 24.53 33.76 2.02
N ASN A 378 23.91 32.92 1.18
CA ASN A 378 23.37 33.31 -0.14
C ASN A 378 21.84 33.12 -0.23
N SER A 379 21.13 33.26 0.89
CA SER A 379 19.65 33.30 0.92
C SER A 379 19.11 34.69 1.29
N MET A 380 20.00 35.69 1.41
CA MET A 380 19.70 37.11 1.43
C MET A 380 20.35 37.71 0.18
N MET A 381 19.54 38.30 -0.71
CA MET A 381 19.93 39.01 -1.93
C MET A 381 20.76 38.21 -2.95
N ASP A 382 20.14 37.86 -4.09
CA ASP A 382 20.82 37.21 -5.21
C ASP A 382 21.03 38.23 -6.36
N LEU A 383 22.27 38.70 -6.54
CA LEU A 383 22.74 39.27 -7.82
C LEU A 383 23.82 38.37 -8.40
N VAL A 384 23.72 38.08 -9.71
CA VAL A 384 24.69 37.23 -10.41
C VAL A 384 25.10 37.86 -11.76
N PRO A 385 26.36 38.32 -11.89
CA PRO A 385 27.01 38.56 -13.18
C PRO A 385 27.72 37.30 -13.72
N ALA A 386 27.89 37.23 -15.05
CA ALA A 386 28.55 36.12 -15.76
C ALA A 386 30.11 36.26 -15.78
N PRO A 387 30.89 35.20 -16.11
CA PRO A 387 32.26 35.05 -15.59
C PRO A 387 33.44 35.39 -16.53
N GLY A 388 34.58 35.69 -15.92
CA GLY A 388 35.95 35.73 -16.50
C GLY A 388 36.86 36.67 -15.68
N GLY A 389 38.16 36.39 -15.44
CA GLY A 389 38.97 35.21 -15.75
C GLY A 389 40.38 35.30 -15.12
N GLU A 390 41.14 34.20 -15.20
CA GLU A 390 42.61 34.06 -15.05
C GLU A 390 43.42 34.85 -13.98
N SER A 391 43.76 34.12 -12.91
CA SER A 391 45.16 33.85 -12.49
C SER A 391 45.95 34.78 -11.52
N SER A 392 46.74 34.08 -10.69
CA SER A 392 48.11 34.42 -10.23
C SER A 392 48.37 35.28 -8.98
N SER A 393 48.91 34.58 -7.97
CA SER A 393 50.22 34.87 -7.33
C SER A 393 50.35 35.79 -6.10
N LEU A 394 50.81 35.14 -5.01
CA LEU A 394 51.95 35.51 -4.14
C LEU A 394 51.81 36.57 -3.01
N LYS A 395 52.28 36.12 -1.83
CA LYS A 395 53.07 36.82 -0.78
C LYS A 395 52.39 37.74 0.26
N ASN A 396 52.09 37.12 1.41
CA ASN A 396 52.64 37.53 2.72
C ASN A 396 54.16 37.83 2.63
N PRO A 397 54.82 38.64 3.50
CA PRO A 397 54.70 38.51 4.98
C PRO A 397 55.05 39.76 5.85
N VAL A 398 55.19 39.55 7.18
CA VAL A 398 56.23 40.16 8.08
C VAL A 398 56.04 41.64 8.52
N VAL A 399 56.30 42.08 9.78
CA VAL A 399 56.67 41.42 11.07
C VAL A 399 56.70 42.42 12.28
N GLU A 400 56.86 41.92 13.52
CA GLU A 400 57.44 42.57 14.76
C GLU A 400 56.62 43.68 15.50
N VAL A 401 56.32 43.58 16.83
CA VAL A 401 57.09 43.92 18.09
C VAL A 401 56.54 45.24 18.73
N GLU A 402 56.53 45.53 20.05
CA GLU A 402 57.18 45.01 21.27
C GLU A 402 56.22 44.93 22.49
N ALA A 403 56.73 44.72 23.72
CA ALA A 403 55.96 44.55 24.97
C ALA A 403 56.29 45.61 26.06
N VAL A 404 55.45 45.70 27.12
CA VAL A 404 55.81 46.23 28.46
C VAL A 404 55.05 45.45 29.56
N ASP A 405 55.72 45.25 30.70
CA ASP A 405 55.29 44.57 31.94
C ASP A 405 54.23 45.30 32.80
N MET A 406 53.57 44.58 33.73
CA MET A 406 53.83 44.67 35.18
C MET A 406 52.80 43.92 36.08
N THR A 407 53.29 42.94 36.86
CA THR A 407 52.95 42.56 38.28
C THR A 407 51.47 42.44 38.72
N SER A 408 51.01 41.47 39.54
CA SER A 408 51.60 40.46 40.44
C SER A 408 50.45 39.53 40.94
N ALA A 409 50.60 38.39 41.64
CA ALA A 409 51.69 37.43 41.93
C ALA A 409 51.08 36.18 42.65
N GLU A 410 51.87 35.11 42.83
CA GLU A 410 51.88 34.15 43.98
C GLU A 410 50.62 33.32 44.35
N VAL A 411 50.65 32.00 44.64
CA VAL A 411 51.72 31.00 44.84
C VAL A 411 51.35 29.62 44.21
N GLU A 412 52.37 28.78 44.04
CA GLU A 412 52.46 27.33 43.73
C GLU A 412 51.67 26.42 44.72
N GLU A 413 51.57 25.08 44.67
CA GLU A 413 52.43 23.94 44.23
C GLU A 413 51.56 22.90 43.44
N THR A 414 52.01 22.06 42.48
CA THR A 414 53.11 21.04 42.43
C THR A 414 52.96 19.94 43.52
N VAL A 415 53.33 18.66 43.36
CA VAL A 415 54.30 17.95 42.48
C VAL A 415 53.74 16.59 41.98
N ALA A 416 54.42 16.01 40.99
CA ALA A 416 54.37 14.61 40.53
C ALA A 416 54.78 13.57 41.62
N THR A 417 54.99 12.25 41.42
CA THR A 417 55.30 11.44 40.21
C THR A 417 55.03 9.93 40.47
N GLU A 418 55.04 9.15 39.38
CA GLU A 418 55.51 7.73 39.27
C GLU A 418 54.73 6.52 39.85
N ASN A 419 54.56 5.56 38.91
CA ASN A 419 54.25 4.12 38.99
C ASN A 419 55.54 3.30 39.38
N PRO A 420 55.65 1.93 39.29
CA PRO A 420 54.67 0.82 39.10
C PRO A 420 54.93 -0.46 39.99
N VAL A 421 54.30 -1.60 39.63
CA VAL A 421 54.79 -3.02 39.63
C VAL A 421 54.35 -4.02 40.75
N SER A 422 53.51 -5.01 40.34
CA SER A 422 53.43 -6.43 40.82
C SER A 422 52.92 -6.77 42.24
N ALA A 423 52.59 -8.03 42.60
CA ALA A 423 51.90 -9.17 41.93
C ALA A 423 51.70 -10.35 42.93
N GLN A 424 50.68 -11.21 42.72
CA GLN A 424 50.40 -12.49 43.45
C GLN A 424 50.07 -12.32 44.95
N GLY A 425 49.19 -13.07 45.63
CA GLY A 425 48.24 -14.17 45.37
C GLY A 425 47.39 -14.38 46.66
N ASN A 426 46.82 -15.53 47.08
CA ASN A 426 46.58 -16.87 46.50
C ASN A 426 45.63 -17.68 47.45
N ILE A 427 45.14 -18.86 47.04
CA ILE A 427 44.64 -19.99 47.91
C ILE A 427 43.37 -19.77 48.80
N SER A 428 42.21 -20.26 48.31
CA SER A 428 41.24 -21.28 48.86
C SER A 428 41.14 -21.62 50.38
N PRO A 429 40.25 -22.54 50.84
CA PRO A 429 38.92 -23.04 50.39
C PRO A 429 37.84 -23.05 51.53
N SER A 430 36.64 -23.57 51.28
CA SER A 430 35.88 -24.40 52.25
C SER A 430 34.77 -25.22 51.56
N GLU A 431 34.54 -26.43 52.08
CA GLU A 431 33.45 -27.35 51.73
C GLU A 431 32.42 -27.39 52.89
N GLU A 432 31.21 -27.91 52.67
CA GLU A 432 30.59 -28.93 53.54
C GLU A 432 29.26 -29.45 52.94
N ASP A 433 28.93 -30.72 53.24
CA ASP A 433 27.88 -31.52 52.59
C ASP A 433 26.52 -31.52 53.34
N SER A 434 25.50 -32.10 52.70
CA SER A 434 24.49 -32.93 53.41
C SER A 434 23.88 -34.01 52.50
N ASP A 435 24.25 -35.26 52.74
CA ASP A 435 23.56 -36.50 52.31
C ASP A 435 22.21 -36.63 53.09
N SER A 436 21.24 -37.53 52.86
CA SER A 436 21.20 -38.81 52.13
C SER A 436 19.75 -39.27 51.85
N GLY A 437 19.54 -40.30 51.02
CA GLY A 437 18.24 -40.95 50.80
C GLY A 437 18.31 -42.24 49.98
N GLU A 438 18.29 -43.39 50.67
CA GLU A 438 18.40 -44.77 50.14
C GLU A 438 17.27 -45.11 49.11
N SER A 439 17.49 -45.71 47.93
CA SER A 439 18.11 -47.00 47.50
C SER A 439 17.11 -48.18 47.41
N GLY A 440 17.15 -48.96 46.32
CA GLY A 440 16.24 -50.12 46.12
C GLY A 440 16.24 -50.74 44.72
N ASP A 441 17.16 -51.69 44.50
CA ASP A 441 17.18 -52.83 43.55
C ASP A 441 17.05 -52.65 42.01
N GLU A 442 17.81 -53.51 41.31
CA GLU A 442 17.85 -53.68 39.85
C GLU A 442 17.17 -55.00 39.41
N TRP A 443 16.64 -54.99 38.17
CA TRP A 443 16.34 -56.15 37.30
C TRP A 443 15.34 -57.22 37.77
N GLU A 444 14.07 -57.15 37.31
CA GLU A 444 13.38 -58.34 36.76
C GLU A 444 12.16 -58.00 35.87
N THR A 445 12.36 -57.57 34.62
CA THR A 445 11.29 -57.66 33.57
C THR A 445 11.78 -57.70 32.11
N GLN A 446 12.95 -58.28 31.84
CA GLN A 446 13.33 -58.66 30.47
C GLN A 446 12.57 -59.94 30.03
N SER A 447 11.23 -59.88 29.93
CA SER A 447 10.38 -61.00 29.45
C SER A 447 8.95 -60.58 29.06
N LEU A 448 8.75 -59.41 28.41
CA LEU A 448 7.43 -59.00 27.90
C LEU A 448 7.39 -58.44 26.48
N TYR A 449 8.54 -58.24 25.83
CA TYR A 449 8.62 -57.92 24.39
C TYR A 449 9.38 -58.96 23.56
N GLU A 450 10.23 -59.79 24.16
CA GLU A 450 10.88 -60.92 23.46
C GLU A 450 9.90 -62.10 23.30
N ASP A 451 9.05 -62.37 24.31
CA ASP A 451 7.97 -63.37 24.20
C ASP A 451 6.87 -62.99 23.20
N ALA A 452 6.61 -61.68 23.02
CA ALA A 452 5.71 -61.19 21.98
C ALA A 452 6.23 -61.49 20.55
N ILE A 453 7.54 -61.70 20.39
CA ILE A 453 8.19 -62.06 19.13
C ILE A 453 8.24 -63.59 18.93
N GLN A 454 8.19 -64.40 19.99
CA GLN A 454 8.13 -65.88 19.87
C GLN A 454 6.77 -66.44 19.41
N VAL A 455 5.68 -65.66 19.46
CA VAL A 455 4.33 -66.14 19.09
C VAL A 455 4.10 -66.15 17.57
N LEU A 456 4.80 -65.33 16.79
CA LEU A 456 4.76 -65.35 15.32
C LEU A 456 5.74 -66.38 14.74
N ARG A 457 5.40 -67.66 14.88
CA ARG A 457 6.15 -68.79 14.31
C ARG A 457 6.29 -68.71 12.79
N ASP A 458 7.52 -68.60 12.30
CA ASP A 458 8.34 -69.58 11.53
C ASP A 458 7.69 -70.84 10.88
N GLU A 459 6.39 -70.83 10.61
CA GLU A 459 5.67 -71.91 9.91
C GLU A 459 5.33 -71.54 8.45
N GLN A 460 5.72 -70.34 7.97
CA GLN A 460 5.63 -69.92 6.55
C GLN A 460 6.97 -69.57 5.88
N LEU A 461 8.11 -69.66 6.58
CA LEU A 461 9.45 -69.40 6.04
C LEU A 461 10.37 -70.64 6.05
N ARG A 462 9.78 -71.83 5.85
CA ARG A 462 10.56 -73.07 5.66
C ARG A 462 10.87 -73.31 4.19
N GLU A 463 12.17 -73.41 3.90
CA GLU A 463 12.77 -74.15 2.78
C GLU A 463 12.20 -73.89 1.36
N GLY A 464 12.58 -72.77 0.75
CA GLY A 464 12.85 -72.71 -0.71
C GLY A 464 11.71 -72.99 -1.70
N VAL A 465 10.44 -72.89 -1.30
CA VAL A 465 9.27 -73.21 -2.15
C VAL A 465 8.82 -72.06 -3.09
N VAL A 466 9.36 -70.85 -2.94
CA VAL A 466 9.02 -69.69 -3.81
C VAL A 466 10.27 -69.20 -4.56
N PRO A 467 10.35 -69.38 -5.90
CA PRO A 467 11.34 -68.70 -6.72
C PRO A 467 11.21 -67.19 -6.60
N ASP A 468 12.34 -66.48 -6.64
CA ASP A 468 12.44 -65.01 -6.59
C ASP A 468 11.89 -64.36 -5.29
N ALA A 469 11.79 -65.13 -4.20
CA ALA A 469 11.56 -64.59 -2.85
C ALA A 469 12.88 -64.23 -2.15
N CYS A 470 12.93 -63.06 -1.52
CA CYS A 470 14.09 -62.55 -0.77
C CYS A 470 14.55 -63.55 0.31
N THR A 471 15.82 -63.95 0.26
CA THR A 471 16.40 -64.94 1.17
C THR A 471 16.66 -64.37 2.56
N LEU A 472 16.89 -65.24 3.55
CA LEU A 472 17.17 -64.81 4.92
C LEU A 472 18.45 -63.96 5.02
N ASP A 473 19.50 -64.31 4.27
CA ASP A 473 20.76 -63.56 4.24
C ASP A 473 20.59 -62.20 3.55
N GLU A 474 19.79 -62.11 2.48
CA GLU A 474 19.43 -60.82 1.85
C GLU A 474 18.57 -59.96 2.79
N ALA A 475 17.59 -60.53 3.48
CA ALA A 475 16.78 -59.82 4.47
C ALA A 475 17.64 -59.31 5.65
N ILE A 476 18.63 -60.09 6.09
CA ILE A 476 19.62 -59.65 7.09
C ILE A 476 20.54 -58.56 6.52
N ALA A 477 20.98 -58.67 5.27
CA ALA A 477 21.79 -57.64 4.61
C ALA A 477 21.02 -56.31 4.45
N PHE A 478 19.77 -56.35 3.96
CA PHE A 478 18.89 -55.18 3.89
C PHE A 478 18.59 -54.60 5.27
N ARG A 479 18.33 -55.43 6.29
CA ARG A 479 18.17 -54.94 7.67
C ARG A 479 19.43 -54.27 8.18
N LYS A 480 20.62 -54.84 7.91
CA LYS A 480 21.89 -54.24 8.31
C LYS A 480 22.12 -52.91 7.59
N ARG A 481 21.82 -52.82 6.30
CA ARG A 481 21.88 -51.59 5.51
C ARG A 481 20.91 -50.53 6.02
N LEU A 482 19.67 -50.92 6.34
CA LEU A 482 18.65 -50.06 6.95
C LEU A 482 19.08 -49.47 8.31
N HIS A 483 19.91 -50.20 9.06
CA HIS A 483 20.56 -49.70 10.28
C HIS A 483 21.84 -48.86 10.01
N GLU A 484 22.59 -49.13 8.94
CA GLU A 484 23.80 -48.38 8.55
C GLU A 484 23.49 -47.00 7.95
N VAL A 485 22.58 -46.91 6.97
CA VAL A 485 22.22 -45.65 6.29
C VAL A 485 20.92 -45.02 6.80
N GLY A 486 20.18 -45.73 7.65
CA GLY A 486 18.92 -45.26 8.23
C GLY A 486 17.71 -45.37 7.29
N LYS A 487 16.52 -45.27 7.89
CA LYS A 487 15.23 -45.56 7.22
C LYS A 487 14.89 -44.61 6.06
N ALA A 488 15.42 -43.38 6.07
CA ALA A 488 15.19 -42.40 5.01
C ALA A 488 16.07 -42.69 3.78
N ALA A 489 17.40 -42.74 3.95
CA ALA A 489 18.33 -42.96 2.84
C ALA A 489 18.14 -44.35 2.20
N PHE A 490 17.81 -45.38 2.97
CA PHE A 490 17.48 -46.70 2.41
C PHE A 490 16.27 -46.66 1.45
N VAL A 491 15.25 -45.85 1.76
CA VAL A 491 14.08 -45.64 0.89
C VAL A 491 14.43 -44.76 -0.31
N GLU A 492 15.34 -43.81 -0.16
CA GLU A 492 15.86 -43.01 -1.27
C GLU A 492 16.66 -43.86 -2.26
N GLU A 493 17.52 -44.74 -1.75
CA GLU A 493 18.35 -45.71 -2.49
C GLU A 493 17.51 -46.77 -3.24
N THR A 494 16.36 -47.19 -2.68
CA THR A 494 15.54 -48.30 -3.23
C THR A 494 14.24 -47.89 -3.93
N ILE A 495 13.70 -46.69 -3.70
CA ILE A 495 12.36 -46.29 -4.20
C ILE A 495 12.34 -44.90 -4.88
N ALA A 496 13.20 -43.95 -4.49
CA ALA A 496 13.01 -42.53 -4.85
C ALA A 496 13.75 -42.02 -6.11
N GLN A 497 14.33 -42.91 -6.92
CA GLN A 497 14.99 -42.51 -8.18
C GLN A 497 13.98 -42.18 -9.30
N ASP A 498 14.35 -41.25 -10.19
CA ASP A 498 13.38 -40.47 -10.96
C ASP A 498 12.53 -41.24 -11.99
N LYS A 499 11.22 -41.03 -11.86
CA LYS A 499 10.07 -41.40 -12.73
C LYS A 499 9.95 -42.89 -13.10
N ILE A 500 8.70 -43.35 -13.16
CA ILE A 500 8.31 -44.76 -13.18
C ILE A 500 8.89 -45.54 -14.38
N SER A 501 9.09 -44.90 -15.53
CA SER A 501 9.70 -45.50 -16.74
C SER A 501 11.09 -44.95 -17.09
N THR A 502 11.46 -43.71 -16.70
CA THR A 502 12.81 -43.18 -16.98
C THR A 502 13.91 -43.85 -16.17
N SER A 503 13.57 -44.37 -14.99
CA SER A 503 14.42 -45.27 -14.20
C SER A 503 14.81 -46.58 -14.92
N LEU A 504 14.19 -46.88 -16.07
CA LEU A 504 14.52 -48.00 -16.96
C LEU A 504 15.23 -47.54 -18.26
N GLY A 505 15.62 -46.27 -18.36
CA GLY A 505 16.36 -45.71 -19.50
C GLY A 505 15.52 -45.14 -20.64
N ILE A 506 14.19 -45.22 -20.59
CA ILE A 506 13.29 -44.63 -21.59
C ILE A 506 13.16 -43.13 -21.33
N PRO A 507 13.51 -42.21 -22.26
CA PRO A 507 13.43 -40.77 -22.03
C PRO A 507 11.97 -40.28 -21.93
N ASP A 508 11.68 -39.34 -21.02
CA ASP A 508 10.36 -38.73 -20.94
C ASP A 508 10.20 -37.55 -21.89
N PHE A 509 8.96 -37.24 -22.26
CA PHE A 509 8.67 -36.23 -23.27
C PHE A 509 9.08 -34.80 -22.89
N ARG A 510 8.98 -34.41 -21.61
CA ARG A 510 8.90 -32.99 -21.19
C ARG A 510 10.04 -32.48 -20.30
N SER A 511 11.01 -33.32 -19.94
CA SER A 511 12.16 -32.88 -19.14
C SER A 511 12.97 -31.80 -19.88
N LYS A 512 13.42 -30.78 -19.14
CA LYS A 512 14.37 -29.79 -19.67
C LYS A 512 15.73 -30.46 -19.88
N ASP A 513 16.39 -30.16 -21.00
CA ASP A 513 17.73 -30.61 -21.40
C ASP A 513 17.91 -32.13 -21.60
N THR A 514 17.04 -32.99 -21.06
CA THR A 514 17.07 -34.46 -21.21
C THR A 514 15.82 -35.08 -21.84
N GLY A 515 14.71 -34.35 -21.93
CA GLY A 515 13.44 -34.90 -22.43
C GLY A 515 13.29 -34.82 -23.95
N LEU A 516 12.47 -35.71 -24.53
CA LEU A 516 12.33 -35.87 -25.99
C LEU A 516 12.06 -34.53 -26.70
N TYR A 517 11.11 -33.73 -26.23
CA TYR A 517 10.79 -32.42 -26.83
C TYR A 517 11.96 -31.43 -26.83
N SER A 518 12.91 -31.53 -25.88
CA SER A 518 14.12 -30.69 -25.88
C SER A 518 15.15 -31.12 -26.93
N GLN A 519 15.17 -32.42 -27.28
CA GLN A 519 16.06 -32.98 -28.31
C GLN A 519 15.52 -32.71 -29.73
N LEU A 520 14.19 -32.65 -29.90
CA LEU A 520 13.50 -32.45 -31.17
C LEU A 520 13.51 -31.01 -31.70
N ALA A 521 14.00 -30.04 -30.92
CA ALA A 521 14.05 -28.62 -31.29
C ALA A 521 14.86 -28.29 -32.57
N HIS A 522 15.61 -29.26 -33.12
CA HIS A 522 16.36 -29.12 -34.37
C HIS A 522 15.54 -29.42 -35.64
N LEU A 523 14.31 -29.95 -35.52
CA LEU A 523 13.47 -30.37 -36.65
C LEU A 523 12.62 -29.24 -37.27
N GLY A 524 12.69 -28.01 -36.75
CA GLY A 524 12.01 -26.84 -37.32
C GLY A 524 10.52 -26.67 -36.99
N LEU A 525 9.96 -27.56 -36.17
CA LEU A 525 8.58 -27.47 -35.63
C LEU A 525 8.42 -26.29 -34.65
N SER A 526 7.21 -25.73 -34.54
CA SER A 526 6.92 -24.57 -33.69
C SER A 526 6.69 -24.94 -32.22
N ASP A 527 6.05 -26.08 -31.97
CA ASP A 527 5.98 -26.77 -30.67
C ASP A 527 6.39 -28.24 -30.90
N PRO A 528 7.38 -28.81 -30.20
CA PRO A 528 7.75 -30.23 -30.33
C PRO A 528 6.61 -31.24 -30.09
N GLN A 529 5.47 -30.82 -29.53
CA GLN A 529 4.25 -31.63 -29.42
C GLN A 529 3.59 -31.90 -30.79
N GLU A 530 3.87 -31.10 -31.82
CA GLU A 530 3.38 -31.22 -33.20
C GLU A 530 3.73 -32.58 -33.85
N VAL A 531 4.78 -33.26 -33.40
CA VAL A 531 5.14 -34.63 -33.83
C VAL A 531 4.01 -35.65 -33.60
N PHE A 532 3.14 -35.38 -32.64
CA PHE A 532 2.01 -36.24 -32.27
C PHE A 532 0.67 -35.63 -32.70
N ASP A 533 0.63 -34.71 -33.66
CA ASP A 533 -0.62 -34.20 -34.23
C ASP A 533 -1.11 -35.07 -35.41
N ILE A 534 -2.41 -35.39 -35.44
CA ILE A 534 -2.99 -36.27 -36.47
C ILE A 534 -3.06 -35.64 -37.86
N HIS A 535 -3.09 -34.31 -37.97
CA HIS A 535 -3.03 -33.62 -39.25
C HIS A 535 -1.60 -33.68 -39.80
N ILE A 536 -0.61 -33.36 -38.99
CA ILE A 536 0.81 -33.42 -39.37
C ILE A 536 1.22 -34.86 -39.73
N PHE A 537 0.71 -35.88 -39.03
CA PHE A 537 0.93 -37.29 -39.39
C PHE A 537 0.28 -37.69 -40.73
N ARG A 538 -0.80 -37.04 -41.14
CA ARG A 538 -1.44 -37.29 -42.46
C ARG A 538 -0.69 -36.59 -43.59
N ASP A 539 -0.15 -35.40 -43.32
CA ASP A 539 0.60 -34.60 -44.29
C ASP A 539 2.02 -35.14 -44.52
N ASP A 540 2.76 -35.45 -43.43
CA ASP A 540 4.05 -36.15 -43.50
C ASP A 540 4.24 -37.14 -42.31
N PRO A 541 3.90 -38.44 -42.49
CA PRO A 541 4.12 -39.45 -41.47
C PRO A 541 5.60 -39.75 -41.19
N SER A 542 6.54 -39.34 -42.06
CA SER A 542 7.97 -39.63 -41.88
C SER A 542 8.56 -38.90 -40.67
N ILE A 543 8.00 -37.73 -40.31
CA ILE A 543 8.36 -36.97 -39.10
C ILE A 543 8.24 -37.86 -37.85
N PHE A 544 7.07 -38.49 -37.67
CA PHE A 544 6.83 -39.42 -36.56
C PHE A 544 7.77 -40.64 -36.61
N TYR A 545 7.92 -41.29 -37.77
CA TYR A 545 8.74 -42.50 -37.88
C TYR A 545 10.23 -42.26 -37.72
N SER A 546 10.72 -41.04 -37.99
CA SER A 546 12.11 -40.66 -37.72
C SER A 546 12.48 -40.71 -36.23
N ILE A 547 11.48 -40.62 -35.34
CA ILE A 547 11.61 -40.57 -33.88
C ILE A 547 11.09 -41.85 -33.21
N ALA A 548 10.08 -42.50 -33.79
CA ALA A 548 9.42 -43.69 -33.22
C ALA A 548 10.40 -44.84 -32.88
N LYS A 549 11.53 -44.94 -33.60
CA LYS A 549 12.63 -45.88 -33.32
C LYS A 549 13.21 -45.73 -31.90
N ASP A 550 13.24 -44.51 -31.36
CA ASP A 550 13.83 -44.15 -30.06
C ASP A 550 12.79 -44.25 -28.91
N ILE A 551 11.51 -44.45 -29.26
CA ILE A 551 10.38 -44.64 -28.33
C ILE A 551 10.09 -46.15 -28.11
N LEU A 552 10.50 -47.02 -29.04
CA LEU A 552 10.24 -48.47 -28.95
C LEU A 552 10.92 -49.11 -27.71
N PRO A 553 10.17 -49.86 -26.87
CA PRO A 553 10.76 -50.59 -25.74
C PRO A 553 11.82 -51.61 -26.19
N THR A 554 13.02 -51.51 -25.63
CA THR A 554 14.18 -52.34 -25.99
C THR A 554 14.47 -53.49 -25.02
N GLU A 555 13.94 -53.47 -23.79
CA GLU A 555 14.15 -54.54 -22.79
C GLU A 555 12.87 -54.88 -22.00
N LYS A 556 12.71 -56.15 -21.62
CA LYS A 556 11.64 -56.63 -20.73
C LYS A 556 11.99 -56.42 -19.25
N LYS A 557 12.08 -55.15 -18.82
CA LYS A 557 12.28 -54.77 -17.42
C LYS A 557 11.09 -53.98 -16.90
N TYR A 558 10.88 -53.99 -15.58
CA TYR A 558 9.87 -53.18 -14.90
C TYR A 558 10.48 -52.59 -13.61
N SER A 559 9.98 -51.42 -13.19
CA SER A 559 10.48 -50.70 -12.01
C SER A 559 9.70 -51.06 -10.74
N PRO A 560 10.20 -50.75 -9.52
CA PRO A 560 9.55 -51.10 -8.26
C PRO A 560 8.09 -50.61 -8.14
N THR A 561 7.73 -49.48 -8.76
CA THR A 561 6.34 -48.98 -8.78
C THR A 561 5.40 -49.90 -9.55
N HIS A 562 5.85 -50.51 -10.66
CA HIS A 562 5.06 -51.52 -11.36
C HIS A 562 4.92 -52.80 -10.53
N GLY A 563 5.97 -53.20 -9.81
CA GLY A 563 5.92 -54.27 -8.82
C GLY A 563 4.93 -54.00 -7.69
N PHE A 564 4.79 -52.75 -7.25
CA PHE A 564 3.76 -52.33 -6.29
C PHE A 564 2.32 -52.43 -6.86
N ILE A 565 2.10 -52.05 -8.12
CA ILE A 565 0.79 -52.23 -8.78
C ILE A 565 0.44 -53.72 -8.89
N ARG A 566 1.42 -54.58 -9.25
CA ARG A 566 1.28 -56.04 -9.24
C ARG A 566 0.97 -56.56 -7.82
N LEU A 567 1.65 -56.06 -6.79
CA LEU A 567 1.39 -56.43 -5.39
C LEU A 567 -0.03 -56.05 -4.92
N LEU A 568 -0.57 -54.92 -5.38
CA LEU A 568 -1.97 -54.54 -5.11
C LEU A 568 -2.96 -55.50 -5.81
N GLN A 569 -2.63 -55.98 -7.00
CA GLN A 569 -3.41 -57.03 -7.67
C GLN A 569 -3.36 -58.35 -6.91
N ASP A 570 -2.17 -58.82 -6.52
CA ASP A 570 -2.00 -60.10 -5.82
C ASP A 570 -2.63 -60.11 -4.42
N LYS A 571 -2.76 -58.93 -3.78
CA LYS A 571 -3.52 -58.75 -2.54
C LYS A 571 -5.03 -58.55 -2.76
N GLY A 572 -5.53 -58.65 -3.99
CA GLY A 572 -6.94 -58.48 -4.34
C GLY A 572 -7.48 -57.05 -4.14
N LYS A 573 -6.60 -56.04 -4.19
CA LYS A 573 -6.91 -54.62 -3.92
C LYS A 573 -6.89 -53.71 -5.15
N LEU A 574 -6.32 -54.13 -6.27
CA LEU A 574 -6.36 -53.36 -7.51
C LEU A 574 -7.74 -53.50 -8.19
N LEU A 575 -8.51 -52.41 -8.27
CA LEU A 575 -9.77 -52.37 -9.03
C LEU A 575 -9.49 -52.29 -10.55
N THR A 576 -8.81 -51.23 -10.98
CA THR A 576 -8.34 -50.94 -12.34
C THR A 576 -7.14 -49.98 -12.23
N ASN A 577 -6.13 -50.12 -13.10
CA ASN A 577 -5.02 -49.19 -13.26
C ASN A 577 -5.18 -48.38 -14.55
N TYR A 578 -5.29 -47.05 -14.43
CA TYR A 578 -5.40 -46.13 -15.57
C TYR A 578 -4.05 -45.51 -15.86
N THR A 579 -3.37 -45.97 -16.91
CA THR A 579 -2.02 -45.49 -17.27
C THR A 579 -2.06 -44.48 -18.43
N GLN A 580 -1.23 -43.45 -18.32
CA GLN A 580 -0.92 -42.50 -19.40
C GLN A 580 0.27 -42.97 -20.25
N ASN A 581 0.95 -44.05 -19.84
CA ASN A 581 2.14 -44.55 -20.53
C ASN A 581 1.76 -45.44 -21.71
N ILE A 582 2.52 -45.32 -22.80
CA ILE A 582 2.39 -46.11 -24.03
C ILE A 582 3.40 -47.28 -24.10
N ASP A 583 4.22 -47.43 -23.06
CA ASP A 583 5.39 -48.34 -22.98
C ASP A 583 5.01 -49.80 -22.59
N ASN A 584 3.79 -50.02 -22.09
CA ASN A 584 3.21 -51.32 -21.74
C ASN A 584 3.97 -52.07 -20.61
N ILE A 585 4.67 -51.34 -19.74
CA ILE A 585 5.52 -51.94 -18.70
C ILE A 585 4.69 -52.58 -17.55
N GLU A 586 3.44 -52.15 -17.37
CA GLU A 586 2.49 -52.79 -16.44
C GLU A 586 2.23 -54.26 -16.79
N ALA A 587 2.14 -54.58 -18.08
CA ALA A 587 1.99 -55.94 -18.57
C ALA A 587 3.28 -56.76 -18.38
N ASN A 588 4.46 -56.13 -18.53
CA ASN A 588 5.76 -56.77 -18.24
C ASN A 588 5.93 -57.10 -16.74
N ALA A 589 5.32 -56.30 -15.84
CA ALA A 589 5.21 -56.62 -14.41
C ALA A 589 4.10 -57.63 -14.08
N GLY A 590 3.40 -58.15 -15.08
CA GLY A 590 2.35 -59.15 -14.91
C GLY A 590 1.03 -58.63 -14.33
N VAL A 591 0.74 -57.32 -14.45
CA VAL A 591 -0.63 -56.82 -14.19
C VAL A 591 -1.57 -57.40 -15.27
N LEU A 592 -2.75 -57.86 -14.86
CA LEU A 592 -3.70 -58.57 -15.72
C LEU A 592 -4.32 -57.61 -16.76
N PRO A 593 -4.54 -58.03 -18.02
CA PRO A 593 -5.10 -57.15 -19.05
C PRO A 593 -6.43 -56.49 -18.65
N GLU A 594 -7.35 -57.23 -18.03
CA GLU A 594 -8.65 -56.73 -17.56
C GLU A 594 -8.57 -55.74 -16.37
N LYS A 595 -7.35 -55.50 -15.87
CA LYS A 595 -6.97 -54.54 -14.84
C LYS A 595 -6.19 -53.34 -15.37
N ILE A 596 -5.81 -53.29 -16.65
CA ILE A 596 -5.08 -52.17 -17.25
C ILE A 596 -5.99 -51.40 -18.21
N VAL A 597 -5.99 -50.07 -18.13
CA VAL A 597 -6.55 -49.18 -19.16
C VAL A 597 -5.45 -48.23 -19.63
N GLN A 598 -4.98 -48.43 -20.87
CA GLN A 598 -3.99 -47.56 -21.53
C GLN A 598 -4.72 -46.37 -22.15
N CYS A 599 -4.74 -45.25 -21.43
CA CYS A 599 -5.61 -44.12 -21.76
C CYS A 599 -5.29 -43.50 -23.12
N HIS A 600 -4.02 -43.49 -23.53
CA HIS A 600 -3.53 -42.97 -24.80
C HIS A 600 -3.20 -44.07 -25.82
N GLY A 601 -3.67 -45.31 -25.61
CA GLY A 601 -3.32 -46.46 -26.45
C GLY A 601 -1.90 -46.98 -26.23
N SER A 602 -1.38 -47.82 -27.15
CA SER A 602 -0.03 -48.38 -27.07
C SER A 602 0.46 -48.99 -28.38
N PHE A 603 1.76 -49.34 -28.43
CA PHE A 603 2.38 -50.03 -29.57
C PHE A 603 1.95 -51.50 -29.75
N ALA A 604 0.99 -52.02 -28.99
CA ALA A 604 0.60 -53.44 -29.06
C ALA A 604 -0.03 -53.84 -30.42
N THR A 605 -0.79 -52.93 -31.03
CA THR A 605 -1.38 -53.11 -32.37
C THR A 605 -1.27 -51.84 -33.21
N ALA A 606 -1.50 -51.97 -34.51
CA ALA A 606 -1.46 -50.87 -35.45
C ALA A 606 -2.55 -51.02 -36.52
N THR A 607 -3.14 -49.91 -36.94
CA THR A 607 -4.30 -49.84 -37.84
C THR A 607 -3.97 -48.97 -39.06
N CYS A 608 -4.41 -49.40 -40.25
CA CYS A 608 -4.22 -48.61 -41.47
C CYS A 608 -5.15 -47.39 -41.52
N VAL A 609 -4.57 -46.19 -41.65
CA VAL A 609 -5.35 -44.93 -41.76
C VAL A 609 -6.18 -44.79 -43.06
N LYS A 610 -6.04 -45.71 -44.03
CA LYS A 610 -6.78 -45.71 -45.32
C LYS A 610 -7.80 -46.84 -45.47
N CYS A 611 -7.67 -47.94 -44.74
CA CYS A 611 -8.54 -49.12 -44.90
C CYS A 611 -8.89 -49.87 -43.59
N GLU A 612 -8.54 -49.32 -42.43
CA GLU A 612 -8.84 -49.87 -41.09
C GLU A 612 -8.30 -51.29 -40.82
N TYR A 613 -7.50 -51.85 -41.72
CA TYR A 613 -6.85 -53.14 -41.54
C TYR A 613 -5.83 -53.08 -40.38
N LYS A 614 -5.97 -54.00 -39.41
CA LYS A 614 -5.25 -53.99 -38.13
C LYS A 614 -4.30 -55.19 -37.99
N VAL A 615 -3.12 -54.95 -37.42
CA VAL A 615 -2.03 -55.93 -37.25
C VAL A 615 -1.42 -55.85 -35.85
N SER A 616 -0.62 -56.86 -35.44
CA SER A 616 0.25 -56.74 -34.25
C SER A 616 1.36 -55.72 -34.49
N GLY A 617 1.66 -54.90 -33.49
CA GLY A 617 2.78 -53.94 -33.56
C GLY A 617 4.13 -54.60 -33.80
N ASP A 618 4.32 -55.84 -33.32
CA ASP A 618 5.54 -56.63 -33.54
C ASP A 618 5.95 -56.72 -35.03
N ALA A 619 4.96 -56.78 -35.92
CA ALA A 619 5.17 -56.88 -37.36
C ALA A 619 5.73 -55.59 -37.98
N LEU A 620 5.65 -54.45 -37.28
CA LEU A 620 6.13 -53.14 -37.73
C LEU A 620 7.45 -52.74 -37.05
N PHE A 621 7.81 -53.36 -35.91
CA PHE A 621 8.99 -52.98 -35.13
C PHE A 621 10.30 -53.11 -35.91
N GLU A 622 10.37 -53.99 -36.92
CA GLU A 622 11.53 -54.06 -37.81
C GLU A 622 11.68 -52.84 -38.71
N ASP A 623 10.59 -52.33 -39.27
CA ASP A 623 10.61 -51.19 -40.19
C ASP A 623 10.75 -49.86 -39.44
N ILE A 624 10.09 -49.74 -38.28
CA ILE A 624 10.24 -48.59 -37.38
C ILE A 624 11.71 -48.48 -36.91
N ARG A 625 12.37 -49.58 -36.54
CA ARG A 625 13.81 -49.58 -36.17
C ARG A 625 14.74 -49.20 -37.34
N LYS A 626 14.32 -49.41 -38.59
CA LYS A 626 15.05 -48.98 -39.80
C LYS A 626 14.77 -47.51 -40.16
N GLY A 627 13.79 -46.87 -39.51
CA GLY A 627 13.31 -45.52 -39.85
C GLY A 627 12.37 -45.47 -41.08
N ASN A 628 11.84 -46.62 -41.50
CA ASN A 628 10.93 -46.72 -42.64
C ASN A 628 9.49 -46.42 -42.21
N VAL A 629 8.72 -45.73 -43.06
CA VAL A 629 7.27 -45.59 -42.91
C VAL A 629 6.59 -46.93 -43.29
N PRO A 630 5.85 -47.61 -42.39
CA PRO A 630 5.30 -48.93 -42.68
C PRO A 630 4.01 -48.87 -43.52
N GLU A 631 4.02 -49.50 -44.70
CA GLU A 631 2.88 -49.55 -45.61
C GLU A 631 1.87 -50.68 -45.28
N CYS A 632 0.59 -50.46 -45.59
CA CYS A 632 -0.43 -51.46 -45.38
C CYS A 632 -0.44 -52.53 -46.48
N THR A 633 -0.05 -53.75 -46.09
CA THR A 633 -0.10 -54.96 -46.94
C THR A 633 -1.50 -55.32 -47.45
N SER A 634 -2.58 -54.85 -46.80
CA SER A 634 -3.95 -54.99 -47.30
C SER A 634 -4.23 -54.01 -48.45
N CYS A 635 -3.81 -52.74 -48.31
CA CYS A 635 -3.90 -51.79 -49.42
C CYS A 635 -3.03 -52.20 -50.61
N GLN A 636 -1.79 -52.65 -50.38
CA GLN A 636 -0.90 -53.14 -51.44
C GLN A 636 -1.59 -54.24 -52.26
N LYS A 637 -2.15 -55.26 -51.60
CA LYS A 637 -2.91 -56.35 -52.27
C LYS A 637 -4.16 -55.84 -52.99
N ALA A 638 -4.90 -54.90 -52.41
CA ALA A 638 -6.06 -54.31 -53.09
C ALA A 638 -5.67 -53.56 -54.37
N ILE A 639 -4.52 -52.87 -54.36
CA ILE A 639 -3.96 -52.15 -55.52
C ILE A 639 -3.43 -53.14 -56.56
N GLU A 640 -2.75 -54.22 -56.15
CA GLU A 640 -2.34 -55.32 -57.05
C GLU A 640 -3.56 -56.00 -57.69
N GLU A 641 -4.59 -56.33 -56.90
CA GLU A 641 -5.82 -56.95 -57.40
C GLU A 641 -6.60 -56.06 -58.37
N ASP A 642 -6.70 -54.74 -58.10
CA ASP A 642 -7.36 -53.81 -59.01
C ASP A 642 -6.53 -53.55 -60.28
N SER A 643 -5.19 -53.54 -60.16
CA SER A 643 -4.26 -53.49 -61.31
C SER A 643 -4.35 -54.72 -62.21
N LEU A 644 -4.76 -55.86 -61.65
CA LEU A 644 -4.97 -57.13 -62.38
C LEU A 644 -6.38 -57.25 -63.00
N ARG A 645 -7.31 -56.33 -62.73
CA ARG A 645 -8.66 -56.35 -63.33
C ARG A 645 -8.63 -55.81 -64.77
N PRO A 646 -9.01 -56.60 -65.79
CA PRO A 646 -9.07 -56.11 -67.16
C PRO A 646 -10.14 -55.01 -67.27
N GLN A 647 -9.78 -53.86 -67.85
CA GLN A 647 -10.62 -52.65 -67.94
C GLN A 647 -11.91 -52.88 -68.73
N GLY A 648 -12.96 -53.32 -68.03
CA GLY A 648 -14.18 -53.87 -68.60
C GLY A 648 -15.41 -52.96 -68.52
N GLN A 649 -15.54 -52.01 -69.45
CA GLN A 649 -16.76 -51.29 -69.83
C GLN A 649 -17.47 -50.42 -68.77
N LYS A 650 -17.51 -49.11 -69.04
CA LYS A 650 -18.31 -48.08 -68.34
C LYS A 650 -19.77 -48.52 -68.13
N ARG A 651 -20.29 -48.44 -66.89
CA ARG A 651 -21.74 -48.56 -66.61
C ARG A 651 -22.33 -47.26 -66.08
N LYS A 652 -23.61 -47.04 -66.42
CA LYS A 652 -24.33 -45.78 -66.29
C LYS A 652 -24.67 -45.42 -64.84
N ARG A 653 -24.60 -44.11 -64.56
CA ARG A 653 -25.29 -43.38 -63.48
C ARG A 653 -26.75 -43.84 -63.34
N SER A 654 -27.20 -44.04 -62.10
CA SER A 654 -28.62 -44.19 -61.73
C SER A 654 -28.97 -43.19 -60.64
N THR A 655 -30.24 -42.79 -60.54
CA THR A 655 -30.72 -41.68 -59.70
C THR A 655 -31.68 -42.16 -58.61
N ASN A 656 -31.61 -41.54 -57.42
CA ASN A 656 -32.71 -41.10 -56.54
C ASN A 656 -32.18 -40.93 -55.09
N GLY A 657 -32.46 -39.84 -54.36
CA GLY A 657 -33.17 -38.62 -54.74
C GLY A 657 -33.35 -37.63 -53.57
N THR A 658 -34.01 -36.49 -53.84
CA THR A 658 -34.57 -35.49 -52.88
C THR A 658 -33.59 -34.81 -51.89
N HIS A 659 -33.29 -33.50 -52.01
CA HIS A 659 -34.13 -32.32 -51.62
C HIS A 659 -34.36 -32.22 -50.09
N LYS A 660 -34.16 -31.10 -49.36
CA LYS A 660 -34.09 -29.63 -49.65
C LYS A 660 -33.43 -28.91 -48.43
N SER A 661 -32.99 -27.64 -48.43
CA SER A 661 -32.57 -26.66 -49.48
C SER A 661 -32.33 -25.25 -48.89
N ARG A 662 -31.19 -24.60 -49.22
CA ARG A 662 -30.93 -23.12 -49.22
C ARG A 662 -30.78 -22.40 -47.86
N LYS A 663 -30.06 -21.25 -47.74
CA LYS A 663 -29.45 -20.35 -48.76
C LYS A 663 -28.30 -19.48 -48.19
N SER A 664 -27.38 -19.04 -49.07
CA SER A 664 -26.75 -17.68 -49.16
C SER A 664 -25.86 -17.13 -48.02
N ASP A 665 -24.75 -16.43 -48.29
CA ASP A 665 -23.97 -16.15 -49.52
C ASP A 665 -22.46 -16.13 -49.13
N GLY A 666 -21.54 -16.69 -49.93
CA GLY A 666 -20.59 -15.94 -50.78
C GLY A 666 -19.18 -15.92 -50.12
N ASP A 667 -18.05 -16.21 -50.78
CA ASP A 667 -17.67 -16.01 -52.20
C ASP A 667 -16.91 -17.23 -52.79
N GLU A 668 -16.58 -17.23 -54.09
CA GLU A 668 -16.00 -18.37 -54.84
C GLU A 668 -14.49 -18.23 -55.18
N SER A 669 -13.73 -19.34 -55.21
CA SER A 669 -12.54 -19.47 -56.08
C SER A 669 -12.19 -20.93 -56.43
N SER A 670 -12.19 -21.20 -57.74
CA SER A 670 -11.51 -22.23 -58.54
C SER A 670 -10.60 -23.32 -57.90
N GLU A 671 -10.85 -24.57 -58.33
CA GLU A 671 -9.85 -25.57 -58.81
C GLU A 671 -8.87 -26.19 -57.75
N GLU A 672 -8.35 -27.43 -57.88
CA GLU A 672 -8.32 -28.43 -58.97
C GLU A 672 -8.84 -29.83 -58.52
N GLU A 673 -9.25 -30.71 -59.45
CA GLU A 673 -9.53 -32.14 -59.16
C GLU A 673 -8.23 -32.96 -59.32
N ASP A 674 -7.47 -33.11 -58.24
CA ASP A 674 -6.18 -33.82 -58.28
C ASP A 674 -6.36 -35.35 -58.40
N TYR A 675 -5.63 -35.97 -59.34
CA TYR A 675 -5.70 -37.42 -59.58
C TYR A 675 -4.75 -38.15 -58.61
N GLU A 676 -5.21 -38.43 -57.39
CA GLU A 676 -4.47 -39.28 -56.44
C GLU A 676 -4.09 -40.62 -57.09
N LEU A 677 -2.77 -40.85 -57.22
CA LEU A 677 -2.23 -42.16 -57.56
C LEU A 677 -2.61 -43.16 -56.45
N PRO A 678 -3.00 -44.40 -56.77
CA PRO A 678 -3.43 -45.39 -55.78
C PRO A 678 -2.24 -45.88 -54.94
N THR A 679 -1.89 -45.11 -53.91
CA THR A 679 -0.87 -45.44 -52.90
C THR A 679 -1.45 -46.33 -51.81
N PRO A 680 -0.66 -47.28 -51.26
CA PRO A 680 -1.06 -48.02 -50.08
C PRO A 680 -1.12 -47.08 -48.86
N GLY A 681 -2.12 -47.27 -48.00
CA GLY A 681 -2.22 -46.47 -46.77
C GLY A 681 -1.12 -46.83 -45.77
N VAL A 682 -0.67 -45.86 -44.99
CA VAL A 682 0.27 -46.08 -43.89
C VAL A 682 -0.40 -46.85 -42.74
N MET A 683 0.38 -47.66 -42.02
CA MET A 683 0.00 -48.35 -40.79
C MET A 683 0.36 -47.49 -39.57
N LYS A 684 -0.61 -46.89 -38.88
CA LYS A 684 -0.39 -46.09 -37.66
C LYS A 684 -0.48 -46.98 -36.41
N PRO A 685 0.44 -46.91 -35.43
CA PRO A 685 0.28 -47.57 -34.13
C PRO A 685 -1.00 -47.09 -33.44
N ASP A 686 -1.64 -47.94 -32.65
CA ASP A 686 -2.89 -47.61 -31.96
C ASP A 686 -2.64 -46.78 -30.69
N ILE A 687 -2.03 -45.61 -30.90
CA ILE A 687 -1.71 -44.56 -29.94
C ILE A 687 -2.50 -43.31 -30.35
N THR A 688 -3.14 -42.66 -29.38
CA THR A 688 -3.95 -41.46 -29.64
C THR A 688 -3.07 -40.22 -29.82
N PHE A 689 -3.23 -39.55 -30.95
CA PHE A 689 -2.55 -38.32 -31.33
C PHE A 689 -3.38 -37.09 -30.90
N PHE A 690 -2.74 -35.92 -30.79
CA PHE A 690 -3.48 -34.65 -30.67
C PHE A 690 -4.38 -34.48 -31.89
N GLY A 691 -5.66 -34.15 -31.64
CA GLY A 691 -6.72 -34.11 -32.65
C GLY A 691 -7.49 -35.42 -32.86
N GLU A 692 -7.10 -36.53 -32.22
CA GLU A 692 -7.91 -37.75 -32.16
C GLU A 692 -8.69 -37.86 -30.83
N ASP A 693 -9.90 -38.44 -30.89
CA ASP A 693 -10.62 -38.88 -29.71
C ASP A 693 -9.93 -40.08 -29.05
N LEU A 694 -10.01 -40.17 -27.72
CA LEU A 694 -9.44 -41.29 -26.96
C LEU A 694 -10.36 -42.53 -27.02
N PRO A 695 -9.82 -43.74 -26.78
CA PRO A 695 -10.60 -44.97 -26.85
C PRO A 695 -11.83 -44.93 -25.95
N ASP A 696 -12.99 -45.23 -26.55
CA ASP A 696 -14.33 -45.28 -25.95
C ASP A 696 -14.35 -46.07 -24.61
N GLU A 697 -13.53 -47.12 -24.53
CA GLU A 697 -13.34 -47.97 -23.36
C GLU A 697 -12.91 -47.21 -22.10
N PHE A 698 -12.08 -46.17 -22.21
CA PHE A 698 -11.66 -45.34 -21.07
C PHE A 698 -12.87 -44.65 -20.42
N GLY A 699 -13.67 -43.95 -21.22
CA GLY A 699 -14.86 -43.25 -20.74
C GLY A 699 -15.93 -44.21 -20.23
N GLN A 700 -16.15 -45.32 -20.94
CA GLN A 700 -17.16 -46.30 -20.57
C GLN A 700 -16.80 -47.07 -19.29
N ARG A 701 -15.55 -47.54 -19.13
CA ARG A 701 -15.11 -48.29 -17.94
C ARG A 701 -15.09 -47.40 -16.69
N LEU A 702 -14.62 -46.16 -16.81
CA LEU A 702 -14.60 -45.22 -15.69
C LEU A 702 -16.02 -44.87 -15.23
N ILE A 703 -16.86 -44.37 -16.15
CA ILE A 703 -18.15 -43.75 -15.80
C ILE A 703 -19.22 -44.80 -15.48
N ARG A 704 -19.22 -45.97 -16.14
CA ARG A 704 -20.31 -46.98 -16.02
C ARG A 704 -19.97 -48.19 -15.13
N HIS A 705 -18.76 -48.28 -14.57
CA HIS A 705 -18.36 -49.46 -13.79
C HIS A 705 -17.48 -49.12 -12.59
N ASP A 706 -16.36 -48.41 -12.79
CA ASP A 706 -15.39 -48.18 -11.71
C ASP A 706 -15.85 -47.09 -10.73
N ARG A 707 -16.53 -46.05 -11.21
CA ARG A 707 -17.06 -44.92 -10.42
C ARG A 707 -17.86 -45.33 -9.18
N ASP A 708 -18.69 -46.36 -9.32
CA ASP A 708 -19.61 -46.81 -8.27
C ASP A 708 -19.04 -47.98 -7.43
N LYS A 709 -17.76 -48.34 -7.66
CA LYS A 709 -17.06 -49.44 -7.00
C LYS A 709 -15.74 -49.04 -6.34
N VAL A 710 -15.23 -47.84 -6.61
CA VAL A 710 -13.95 -47.36 -6.07
C VAL A 710 -14.11 -46.86 -4.63
N ASP A 711 -13.30 -47.43 -3.73
CA ASP A 711 -13.22 -47.08 -2.31
C ASP A 711 -11.99 -46.22 -1.99
N LEU A 712 -10.99 -46.17 -2.88
CA LEU A 712 -9.78 -45.35 -2.79
C LEU A 712 -9.21 -45.06 -4.18
N VAL A 713 -8.77 -43.83 -4.43
CA VAL A 713 -8.03 -43.44 -5.64
C VAL A 713 -6.59 -43.11 -5.29
N ILE A 714 -5.62 -43.64 -6.05
CA ILE A 714 -4.20 -43.30 -5.94
C ILE A 714 -3.71 -42.79 -7.29
N VAL A 715 -3.25 -41.55 -7.35
CA VAL A 715 -2.66 -40.90 -8.52
C VAL A 715 -1.16 -40.81 -8.30
N ILE A 716 -0.35 -41.44 -9.16
CA ILE A 716 1.11 -41.50 -9.03
C ILE A 716 1.77 -40.94 -10.30
N GLY A 717 2.85 -40.15 -10.15
CA GLY A 717 3.80 -39.83 -11.23
C GLY A 717 3.33 -38.83 -12.30
N THR A 718 2.02 -38.59 -12.44
CA THR A 718 1.48 -37.56 -13.34
C THR A 718 1.41 -36.17 -12.68
N SER A 719 1.19 -35.13 -13.50
CA SER A 719 0.97 -33.74 -13.06
C SER A 719 -0.47 -33.26 -13.26
N LEU A 720 -1.37 -34.14 -13.75
CA LEU A 720 -2.79 -33.85 -14.02
C LEU A 720 -3.01 -32.58 -14.88
N LYS A 721 -2.17 -32.40 -15.92
CA LYS A 721 -2.26 -31.27 -16.87
C LYS A 721 -2.93 -31.61 -18.20
N VAL A 722 -3.01 -32.90 -18.58
CA VAL A 722 -3.53 -33.36 -19.87
C VAL A 722 -4.95 -33.88 -19.68
N ALA A 723 -5.94 -33.20 -20.27
CA ALA A 723 -7.32 -33.67 -20.32
C ALA A 723 -7.45 -34.88 -21.27
N PRO A 724 -8.41 -35.79 -21.06
CA PRO A 724 -9.38 -35.87 -19.96
C PRO A 724 -8.85 -36.69 -18.77
N VAL A 725 -7.65 -37.28 -18.82
CA VAL A 725 -7.12 -38.08 -17.69
C VAL A 725 -6.90 -37.19 -16.44
N ALA A 726 -6.61 -35.89 -16.64
CA ALA A 726 -6.61 -34.86 -15.60
C ALA A 726 -7.98 -34.60 -14.92
N GLU A 727 -9.06 -35.20 -15.42
CA GLU A 727 -10.44 -34.98 -14.96
C GLU A 727 -11.01 -36.18 -14.20
N VAL A 728 -10.37 -37.35 -14.27
CA VAL A 728 -10.73 -38.58 -13.55
C VAL A 728 -11.03 -38.32 -12.06
N PRO A 729 -10.21 -37.56 -11.29
CA PRO A 729 -10.49 -37.32 -9.87
C PRO A 729 -11.75 -36.46 -9.62
N GLY A 730 -12.20 -35.68 -10.62
CA GLY A 730 -13.40 -34.84 -10.56
C GLY A 730 -14.69 -35.55 -11.02
N VAL A 731 -14.58 -36.65 -11.76
CA VAL A 731 -15.72 -37.50 -12.15
C VAL A 731 -16.25 -38.32 -10.97
N LEU A 732 -15.37 -38.67 -10.03
CA LEU A 732 -15.64 -39.58 -8.93
C LEU A 732 -16.42 -38.92 -7.77
N PRO A 733 -17.15 -39.69 -6.94
CA PRO A 733 -17.92 -39.14 -5.83
C PRO A 733 -17.03 -38.47 -4.77
N ARG A 734 -17.44 -37.32 -4.23
CA ARG A 734 -16.68 -36.54 -3.23
C ARG A 734 -16.37 -37.26 -1.91
N HIS A 735 -16.97 -38.42 -1.65
CA HIS A 735 -16.73 -39.23 -0.46
C HIS A 735 -15.61 -40.26 -0.64
N VAL A 736 -15.14 -40.50 -1.87
CA VAL A 736 -14.04 -41.44 -2.16
C VAL A 736 -12.71 -40.74 -1.86
N PRO A 737 -11.89 -41.24 -0.91
CA PRO A 737 -10.58 -40.66 -0.61
C PRO A 737 -9.65 -40.67 -1.84
N GLN A 738 -8.85 -39.61 -1.96
CA GLN A 738 -7.94 -39.41 -3.09
C GLN A 738 -6.52 -39.16 -2.56
N ILE A 739 -5.56 -39.98 -2.99
CA ILE A 739 -4.14 -39.85 -2.66
C ILE A 739 -3.40 -39.41 -3.92
N TYR A 740 -2.63 -38.34 -3.83
CA TYR A 740 -1.85 -37.79 -4.93
C TYR A 740 -0.35 -37.79 -4.59
N ILE A 741 0.44 -38.52 -5.38
CA ILE A 741 1.87 -38.79 -5.19
C ILE A 741 2.64 -38.28 -6.41
N SER A 742 3.18 -37.05 -6.30
CA SER A 742 3.89 -36.39 -7.39
C SER A 742 4.85 -35.33 -6.85
N ARG A 743 5.99 -35.11 -7.52
CA ARG A 743 6.92 -33.99 -7.23
C ARG A 743 6.35 -32.61 -7.61
N THR A 744 5.19 -32.56 -8.29
CA THR A 744 4.52 -31.30 -8.65
C THR A 744 3.15 -31.18 -7.97
N GLY A 745 2.94 -30.12 -7.18
CA GLY A 745 1.68 -29.89 -6.47
C GLY A 745 0.49 -29.67 -7.41
N CYS A 746 -0.68 -30.24 -7.07
CA CYS A 746 -1.91 -30.12 -7.84
C CYS A 746 -2.96 -29.28 -7.11
N ARG A 747 -3.57 -28.31 -7.81
CA ARG A 747 -4.60 -27.41 -7.27
C ARG A 747 -6.04 -27.98 -7.26
N ARG A 748 -6.25 -29.24 -7.67
CA ARG A 748 -7.58 -29.83 -7.91
C ARG A 748 -8.03 -30.92 -6.92
N ILE A 749 -7.14 -31.42 -6.07
CA ILE A 749 -7.45 -32.52 -5.14
C ILE A 749 -7.31 -32.01 -3.69
N ALA A 750 -8.37 -32.13 -2.89
CA ALA A 750 -8.46 -31.58 -1.54
C ALA A 750 -7.82 -32.47 -0.45
N THR A 751 -6.88 -33.34 -0.82
CA THR A 751 -6.13 -34.20 0.11
C THR A 751 -4.75 -34.45 -0.50
N VAL A 752 -3.73 -33.83 0.08
CA VAL A 752 -2.38 -33.78 -0.51
C VAL A 752 -1.40 -34.50 0.41
N PHE A 753 -1.11 -35.77 0.09
CA PHE A 753 0.06 -36.50 0.61
C PHE A 753 1.35 -36.01 -0.08
N GLY A 754 1.56 -34.69 -0.07
CA GLY A 754 2.68 -33.99 -0.71
C GLY A 754 3.85 -33.77 0.24
N HIS A 755 4.32 -34.82 0.93
CA HIS A 755 5.41 -34.71 1.90
C HIS A 755 6.56 -35.69 1.64
N ARG A 756 7.78 -35.18 1.89
CA ARG A 756 8.97 -35.91 2.35
C ARG A 756 8.51 -37.05 3.29
N ILE A 757 8.78 -38.32 2.95
CA ILE A 757 8.08 -39.45 3.59
C ILE A 757 8.55 -39.68 5.03
N SER A 758 7.71 -39.29 5.99
CA SER A 758 7.68 -39.80 7.37
C SER A 758 6.34 -40.49 7.62
N GLY A 759 6.34 -41.83 7.56
CA GLY A 759 5.19 -42.67 7.92
C GLY A 759 5.43 -43.51 9.17
N PRO A 760 4.51 -44.42 9.55
CA PRO A 760 3.26 -44.76 8.87
C PRO A 760 2.01 -44.70 9.78
N CYS A 761 0.82 -44.82 9.21
CA CYS A 761 -0.32 -45.40 9.92
C CYS A 761 -1.32 -46.10 8.97
N LEU A 762 -1.84 -47.24 9.40
CA LEU A 762 -2.90 -48.00 8.72
C LEU A 762 -4.23 -47.69 9.40
N LEU A 763 -5.27 -47.39 8.63
CA LEU A 763 -6.63 -47.27 9.17
C LEU A 763 -7.29 -48.65 9.27
N ARG A 764 -7.87 -48.96 10.43
CA ARG A 764 -8.86 -50.03 10.56
C ARG A 764 -9.88 -49.74 11.67
N ASP A 765 -11.15 -49.82 11.31
CA ASP A 765 -12.33 -50.09 12.16
C ASP A 765 -12.56 -49.28 13.46
N GLY A 766 -13.03 -48.03 13.30
CA GLY A 766 -14.25 -47.57 13.98
C GLY A 766 -14.23 -46.96 15.41
N VAL A 767 -15.22 -46.08 15.64
CA VAL A 767 -15.65 -45.46 16.92
C VAL A 767 -14.68 -44.43 17.54
N LEU A 768 -15.14 -43.18 17.62
CA LEU A 768 -14.52 -42.10 18.40
C LEU A 768 -14.77 -42.29 19.91
N PRO A 769 -13.76 -42.00 20.73
CA PRO A 769 -13.91 -40.95 21.74
C PRO A 769 -13.11 -39.69 21.37
N GLU A 770 -13.38 -38.59 22.08
CA GLU A 770 -12.57 -37.38 22.01
C GLU A 770 -11.20 -37.58 22.70
N GLN A 771 -10.24 -36.69 22.40
CA GLN A 771 -8.92 -36.59 23.06
C GLN A 771 -7.89 -37.71 22.85
N VAL A 772 -7.40 -37.88 21.61
CA VAL A 772 -5.96 -38.18 21.39
C VAL A 772 -5.43 -37.27 20.29
N TRP A 773 -4.41 -36.47 20.60
CA TRP A 773 -3.76 -35.58 19.64
C TRP A 773 -2.70 -36.35 18.84
N TRP A 774 -2.78 -36.35 17.51
CA TRP A 774 -1.58 -36.43 16.69
C TRP A 774 -0.99 -35.03 16.63
N ALA A 775 0.20 -34.82 17.18
CA ALA A 775 0.90 -33.57 17.00
C ALA A 775 1.41 -33.51 15.55
N SER A 776 0.80 -32.65 14.74
CA SER A 776 1.53 -32.07 13.60
C SER A 776 2.80 -31.44 14.15
N VAL A 777 3.94 -31.59 13.47
CA VAL A 777 5.19 -30.93 13.89
C VAL A 777 5.13 -29.48 13.42
N SER A 778 4.22 -28.72 14.02
CA SER A 778 4.01 -27.30 13.76
C SER A 778 5.26 -26.53 14.17
N MET A 779 5.95 -25.95 13.20
CA MET A 779 7.15 -25.15 13.47
C MET A 779 6.73 -23.77 13.98
N GLU A 780 7.51 -23.22 14.91
CA GLU A 780 7.30 -21.87 15.42
C GLU A 780 8.07 -20.86 14.56
N TYR A 781 7.42 -19.74 14.27
CA TYR A 781 7.92 -18.65 13.44
C TYR A 781 7.72 -17.32 14.17
N VAL A 782 8.61 -16.35 13.95
CA VAL A 782 8.46 -14.98 14.43
C VAL A 782 8.07 -14.09 13.27
N VAL A 783 6.93 -13.41 13.38
CA VAL A 783 6.51 -12.33 12.47
C VAL A 783 6.92 -11.00 13.10
N ARG A 784 7.66 -10.16 12.37
CA ARG A 784 8.06 -8.82 12.81
C ARG A 784 7.14 -7.77 12.17
N PHE A 785 6.40 -7.03 12.98
CA PHE A 785 5.46 -6.00 12.55
C PHE A 785 6.08 -4.60 12.41
N ALA A 786 5.51 -3.80 11.51
CA ALA A 786 5.72 -2.36 11.47
C ALA A 786 5.05 -1.68 12.67
N GLN A 787 5.72 -0.66 13.23
CA GLN A 787 5.26 0.10 14.39
C GLN A 787 4.26 1.20 13.99
N VAL A 788 3.17 0.75 13.38
CA VAL A 788 1.94 1.48 13.09
C VAL A 788 0.75 0.52 13.29
N HIS A 789 -0.45 1.07 13.44
CA HIS A 789 -1.73 0.35 13.32
C HIS A 789 -1.80 -0.96 14.12
N GLU A 790 -1.43 -0.89 15.41
CA GLU A 790 -1.33 -1.96 16.41
C GLU A 790 -2.56 -2.89 16.42
N THR A 791 -3.75 -2.27 16.30
CA THR A 791 -5.06 -2.94 16.34
C THR A 791 -5.44 -3.64 15.02
N PHE A 792 -4.67 -3.43 13.94
CA PHE A 792 -4.87 -4.05 12.62
C PHE A 792 -3.87 -5.19 12.35
N ARG A 793 -2.70 -5.19 13.01
CA ARG A 793 -1.60 -6.19 12.83
C ARG A 793 -2.09 -7.64 12.85
N ARG A 794 -2.71 -8.03 13.97
CA ARG A 794 -3.23 -9.38 14.20
C ARG A 794 -4.41 -9.69 13.24
N PRO A 795 -5.46 -8.85 13.13
CA PRO A 795 -6.54 -9.08 12.18
C PRO A 795 -6.13 -9.17 10.70
N GLU A 796 -5.07 -8.47 10.26
CA GLU A 796 -4.52 -8.68 8.91
C GLU A 796 -3.98 -10.12 8.79
N ILE A 797 -3.03 -10.51 9.64
CA ILE A 797 -2.38 -11.83 9.57
C ILE A 797 -3.39 -12.99 9.70
N GLU A 798 -4.37 -12.90 10.59
CA GLU A 798 -5.45 -13.89 10.71
C GLU A 798 -6.30 -13.97 9.42
N SER A 799 -6.58 -12.83 8.77
CA SER A 799 -7.27 -12.80 7.47
C SER A 799 -6.41 -13.31 6.30
N LEU A 800 -5.08 -13.18 6.38
CA LEU A 800 -4.15 -13.73 5.38
C LEU A 800 -4.12 -15.25 5.45
N ALA A 801 -3.99 -15.82 6.65
CA ALA A 801 -4.07 -17.26 6.86
C ALA A 801 -5.42 -17.82 6.40
N ALA A 802 -6.52 -17.16 6.81
CA ALA A 802 -7.88 -17.57 6.45
C ALA A 802 -8.22 -17.43 4.95
N LEU A 803 -7.54 -16.55 4.18
CA LEU A 803 -7.66 -16.56 2.72
C LEU A 803 -6.84 -17.69 2.08
N ALA A 804 -5.62 -17.93 2.59
CA ALA A 804 -4.72 -18.92 2.05
C ALA A 804 -5.14 -20.38 2.37
N GLY A 805 -5.97 -20.57 3.41
CA GLY A 805 -6.33 -21.89 3.94
C GLY A 805 -5.25 -22.46 4.86
N ILE A 806 -4.43 -21.59 5.46
CA ILE A 806 -3.34 -21.94 6.36
C ILE A 806 -3.87 -22.06 7.79
N ASP A 807 -3.49 -23.13 8.48
CA ASP A 807 -3.71 -23.29 9.92
C ASP A 807 -2.69 -22.43 10.70
N LEU A 808 -3.19 -21.49 11.52
CA LEU A 808 -2.39 -20.46 12.20
C LEU A 808 -2.77 -20.42 13.68
N GLU A 809 -1.85 -20.84 14.55
CA GLU A 809 -1.95 -20.64 15.99
C GLU A 809 -1.05 -19.48 16.42
N ILE A 810 -1.60 -18.41 16.99
CA ILE A 810 -0.81 -17.32 17.58
C ILE A 810 -0.42 -17.74 19.01
N VAL A 811 0.86 -18.06 19.22
CA VAL A 811 1.41 -18.53 20.50
C VAL A 811 1.70 -17.36 21.44
N TYR A 812 2.20 -16.25 20.91
CA TYR A 812 2.50 -15.04 21.70
C TYR A 812 2.36 -13.77 20.86
N TYR A 813 1.65 -12.78 21.41
CA TYR A 813 1.49 -11.45 20.83
C TYR A 813 1.34 -10.41 21.94
N ASP A 814 2.12 -9.34 21.89
CA ASP A 814 1.95 -8.15 22.72
C ASP A 814 1.80 -6.92 21.79
N PRO A 815 0.73 -6.11 21.89
CA PRO A 815 0.55 -4.91 21.07
C PRO A 815 1.71 -3.91 21.12
N PHE A 816 2.47 -3.88 22.22
CA PHE A 816 3.63 -3.00 22.42
C PHE A 816 4.93 -3.59 21.85
N SER A 817 4.95 -4.87 21.46
CA SER A 817 6.10 -5.49 20.77
C SER A 817 5.92 -5.44 19.25
N PRO A 818 7.01 -5.37 18.46
CA PRO A 818 6.98 -5.71 17.05
C PRO A 818 6.86 -7.23 16.81
N TYR A 819 7.13 -8.08 17.80
CA TYR A 819 7.29 -9.52 17.57
C TYR A 819 6.04 -10.33 17.93
N CYS A 820 5.65 -11.22 17.02
CA CYS A 820 4.56 -12.17 17.21
C CYS A 820 5.07 -13.59 16.94
N VAL A 821 4.90 -14.50 17.89
CA VAL A 821 5.25 -15.91 17.72
C VAL A 821 4.01 -16.65 17.26
N VAL A 822 4.11 -17.32 16.10
CA VAL A 822 3.05 -18.10 15.48
C VAL A 822 3.53 -19.51 15.19
N LYS A 823 2.65 -20.50 15.24
CA LYS A 823 2.90 -21.82 14.65
C LYS A 823 2.30 -21.88 13.26
N LEU A 824 3.00 -22.56 12.37
CA LEU A 824 2.54 -22.86 11.01
C LEU A 824 2.88 -24.32 10.64
N PRO A 825 2.20 -24.94 9.67
CA PRO A 825 2.46 -26.33 9.30
C PRO A 825 3.82 -26.52 8.63
N ASN A 826 4.33 -25.51 7.90
CA ASN A 826 5.61 -25.54 7.19
C ASN A 826 6.09 -24.14 6.75
N GLU A 827 7.30 -24.09 6.21
CA GLU A 827 7.98 -22.88 5.73
C GLU A 827 7.33 -22.23 4.48
N ALA A 828 6.72 -23.02 3.60
CA ALA A 828 6.01 -22.50 2.42
C ALA A 828 4.72 -21.77 2.80
N ASP A 829 4.06 -22.18 3.89
CA ASP A 829 2.94 -21.43 4.48
C ASP A 829 3.42 -20.12 5.11
N ALA A 830 4.59 -20.09 5.77
CA ALA A 830 5.20 -18.86 6.28
C ALA A 830 5.51 -17.86 5.15
N HIS A 831 6.09 -18.32 4.03
CA HIS A 831 6.27 -17.51 2.82
C HIS A 831 4.92 -17.02 2.25
N THR A 832 3.91 -17.89 2.19
CA THR A 832 2.59 -17.55 1.63
C THR A 832 1.85 -16.52 2.49
N LEU A 833 1.98 -16.62 3.81
CA LEU A 833 1.42 -15.69 4.79
C LEU A 833 2.03 -14.29 4.68
N ILE A 834 3.37 -14.19 4.67
CA ILE A 834 4.06 -12.89 4.64
C ILE A 834 3.96 -12.19 3.28
N ALA A 835 3.90 -12.96 2.17
CA ALA A 835 4.07 -12.46 0.81
C ALA A 835 3.11 -11.32 0.40
N ARG A 836 1.94 -11.19 1.03
CA ARG A 836 0.98 -10.08 0.75
C ARG A 836 0.61 -9.22 1.96
N SER A 837 1.23 -9.42 3.13
CA SER A 837 1.01 -8.55 4.29
C SER A 837 1.53 -7.14 4.00
N ILE A 838 0.86 -6.15 4.60
CA ILE A 838 1.26 -4.75 4.58
C ILE A 838 1.82 -4.34 5.95
N LEU A 839 1.24 -4.85 7.05
CA LEU A 839 1.61 -4.46 8.42
C LEU A 839 2.77 -5.29 8.99
N ALA A 840 2.95 -6.53 8.55
CA ALA A 840 4.19 -7.26 8.81
C ALA A 840 5.30 -6.78 7.86
N LYS A 841 6.55 -6.83 8.33
CA LYS A 841 7.76 -6.53 7.55
C LYS A 841 8.41 -7.80 7.02
N ASP A 842 8.57 -8.80 7.89
CA ASP A 842 9.33 -10.02 7.62
C ASP A 842 8.86 -11.17 8.52
N VAL A 843 9.19 -12.40 8.11
CA VAL A 843 8.98 -13.64 8.88
C VAL A 843 10.28 -14.42 9.02
N PHE A 844 10.49 -15.00 10.19
CA PHE A 844 11.67 -15.77 10.60
C PHE A 844 11.25 -17.15 11.11
N GLU A 845 12.02 -18.19 10.81
CA GLU A 845 11.93 -19.49 11.50
C GLU A 845 12.52 -19.35 12.92
N LEU A 846 11.79 -19.74 13.97
CA LEU A 846 12.26 -19.58 15.36
C LEU A 846 13.29 -20.67 15.71
N TRP A 847 14.56 -20.26 15.81
CA TRP A 847 15.65 -21.14 16.20
C TRP A 847 15.81 -21.26 17.72
N GLY A 848 15.47 -20.22 18.48
CA GLY A 848 15.32 -20.30 19.94
C GLY A 848 14.94 -18.96 20.57
N GLN A 849 14.38 -19.01 21.79
CA GLN A 849 13.95 -17.83 22.54
C GLN A 849 14.32 -17.92 24.03
N GLY A 850 14.43 -16.76 24.68
CA GLY A 850 14.69 -16.64 26.11
C GLY A 850 14.48 -15.21 26.60
N THR A 851 14.53 -15.00 27.91
CA THR A 851 14.62 -13.67 28.54
C THR A 851 16.07 -13.17 28.50
N ASN A 852 17.04 -14.07 28.62
CA ASN A 852 18.47 -13.83 28.61
C ASN A 852 19.19 -14.70 27.57
N TYR A 853 20.47 -14.42 27.32
CA TYR A 853 21.26 -15.15 26.31
C TYR A 853 21.55 -16.61 26.69
N GLU A 854 21.61 -16.97 27.98
CA GLU A 854 21.84 -18.35 28.41
C GLU A 854 20.63 -19.24 28.06
N GLU A 855 19.41 -18.75 28.32
CA GLU A 855 18.16 -19.38 27.89
C GLU A 855 18.09 -19.53 26.37
N VAL A 856 18.40 -18.48 25.60
CA VAL A 856 18.46 -18.56 24.13
C VAL A 856 19.45 -19.63 23.68
N HIS A 857 20.65 -19.67 24.26
CA HIS A 857 21.66 -20.66 23.88
C HIS A 857 21.26 -22.10 24.26
N ALA A 858 20.53 -22.29 25.36
CA ALA A 858 19.95 -23.58 25.73
C ALA A 858 18.81 -24.00 24.78
N ASP A 859 17.90 -23.09 24.46
CA ASP A 859 16.75 -23.35 23.59
C ASP A 859 17.17 -23.60 22.13
N VAL A 860 18.19 -22.89 21.62
CA VAL A 860 18.79 -23.13 20.30
C VAL A 860 19.42 -24.53 20.20
N ARG A 861 20.14 -24.99 21.22
CA ARG A 861 20.64 -26.39 21.28
C ARG A 861 19.48 -27.38 21.27
N ARG A 862 18.49 -27.16 22.14
CA ARG A 862 17.30 -28.02 22.29
C ARG A 862 16.46 -28.13 21.00
N ARG A 863 16.36 -27.05 20.22
CA ARG A 863 15.52 -26.98 19.01
C ARG A 863 16.25 -27.42 17.74
N THR A 864 17.39 -26.80 17.41
CA THR A 864 17.95 -26.87 16.04
C THR A 864 19.27 -27.62 15.92
N GLN A 865 19.86 -28.12 17.00
CA GLN A 865 21.14 -28.86 16.95
C GLN A 865 21.16 -30.02 15.95
N HIS A 866 20.02 -30.70 15.76
CA HIS A 866 19.87 -31.78 14.79
C HIS A 866 19.90 -31.34 13.31
N ARG A 867 20.05 -30.03 13.03
CA ARG A 867 20.06 -29.41 11.69
C ARG A 867 21.27 -28.53 11.39
N TRP A 868 22.16 -28.26 12.34
CA TRP A 868 23.30 -27.34 12.08
C TRP A 868 24.21 -27.86 10.95
N ASP A 869 24.33 -29.18 10.80
CA ASP A 869 25.04 -29.84 9.68
C ASP A 869 24.44 -29.50 8.30
N GLU A 870 23.12 -29.22 8.21
CA GLU A 870 22.47 -28.76 6.97
C GLU A 870 23.04 -27.40 6.50
N PHE A 871 23.47 -26.58 7.46
CA PHE A 871 23.91 -25.19 7.26
C PHE A 871 25.42 -25.00 7.38
N GLN A 872 26.19 -26.02 7.78
CA GLN A 872 27.63 -25.90 8.11
C GLN A 872 28.46 -25.14 7.05
N LYS A 873 28.14 -25.31 5.76
CA LYS A 873 28.95 -24.80 4.63
C LYS A 873 28.28 -23.70 3.80
N VAL A 874 27.07 -23.26 4.16
CA VAL A 874 26.36 -22.20 3.43
C VAL A 874 26.99 -20.84 3.72
N SER A 875 26.94 -19.89 2.78
CA SER A 875 27.36 -18.53 3.10
C SER A 875 26.32 -17.85 3.98
N PHE A 876 26.75 -17.28 5.10
CA PHE A 876 25.84 -16.74 6.11
C PHE A 876 26.19 -15.32 6.54
N ARG A 877 25.28 -14.66 7.25
CA ARG A 877 25.60 -13.51 8.09
C ARG A 877 24.78 -13.55 9.39
N PHE A 878 25.20 -12.73 10.34
CA PHE A 878 24.41 -12.43 11.55
C PHE A 878 24.03 -10.95 11.59
N THR A 879 22.80 -10.69 12.01
CA THR A 879 22.21 -9.37 12.19
C THR A 879 21.68 -9.25 13.62
N ILE A 880 21.81 -8.07 14.26
CA ILE A 880 21.27 -7.81 15.60
C ILE A 880 20.38 -6.57 15.55
N ASP A 881 19.09 -6.77 15.78
CA ASP A 881 18.05 -5.76 15.85
C ASP A 881 17.55 -5.64 17.29
N SER A 882 17.62 -4.43 17.85
CA SER A 882 17.32 -4.16 19.26
C SER A 882 16.13 -3.19 19.34
N PHE A 883 14.91 -3.72 19.47
CA PHE A 883 13.71 -2.88 19.55
C PHE A 883 13.67 -2.13 20.88
N SER A 884 13.53 -0.81 20.84
CA SER A 884 13.58 0.09 22.00
C SER A 884 14.87 0.01 22.85
N GLY A 885 15.95 -0.56 22.32
CA GLY A 885 17.24 -0.68 23.02
C GLY A 885 18.43 -0.25 22.15
N LYS A 886 19.62 -0.17 22.76
CA LYS A 886 20.88 0.16 22.08
C LYS A 886 21.98 -0.82 22.50
N ARG A 887 22.82 -1.23 21.55
CA ARG A 887 24.01 -2.08 21.76
C ARG A 887 25.19 -1.50 20.98
N SER A 888 26.37 -1.44 21.60
CA SER A 888 27.62 -1.04 20.92
C SER A 888 28.06 -2.08 19.88
N MET A 889 28.98 -1.72 18.98
CA MET A 889 29.47 -2.64 17.94
C MET A 889 30.30 -3.78 18.56
N GLU A 890 30.93 -3.53 19.71
CA GLU A 890 31.67 -4.48 20.52
C GLU A 890 30.73 -5.49 21.17
N ALA A 891 29.64 -5.01 21.80
CA ALA A 891 28.60 -5.86 22.37
C ALA A 891 27.91 -6.70 21.28
N LYS A 892 27.57 -6.10 20.13
CA LYS A 892 27.03 -6.82 18.99
C LYS A 892 27.98 -7.91 18.48
N ARG A 893 29.29 -7.64 18.42
CA ARG A 893 30.29 -8.66 18.05
C ARG A 893 30.36 -9.80 19.08
N ALA A 894 30.34 -9.48 20.38
CA ALA A 894 30.37 -10.47 21.45
C ALA A 894 29.14 -11.40 21.40
N ILE A 895 27.95 -10.85 21.17
CA ILE A 895 26.70 -11.61 20.98
C ILE A 895 26.81 -12.55 19.76
N ILE A 896 27.32 -12.08 18.61
CA ILE A 896 27.53 -12.96 17.44
C ILE A 896 28.54 -14.08 17.77
N GLN A 897 29.59 -13.77 18.53
CA GLN A 897 30.61 -14.74 18.92
C GLN A 897 30.13 -15.78 19.95
N SER A 898 29.12 -15.50 20.79
CA SER A 898 28.58 -16.51 21.72
C SER A 898 27.82 -17.63 21.00
N PHE A 899 27.33 -17.41 19.78
CA PHE A 899 26.77 -18.45 18.90
C PHE A 899 27.82 -19.29 18.15
N ALA A 900 29.13 -19.13 18.41
CA ALA A 900 30.18 -19.90 17.71
C ALA A 900 30.05 -21.44 17.83
N TYR A 901 29.31 -21.94 18.82
CA TYR A 901 29.01 -23.38 18.95
C TYR A 901 28.12 -23.96 17.84
N LEU A 902 27.54 -23.13 16.97
CA LEU A 902 26.79 -23.57 15.78
C LEU A 902 27.69 -24.24 14.71
N GLY A 903 29.00 -24.00 14.75
CA GLY A 903 29.97 -24.70 13.89
C GLY A 903 29.90 -24.36 12.39
N PHE A 904 29.37 -23.19 12.02
CA PHE A 904 29.27 -22.79 10.61
C PHE A 904 30.65 -22.38 10.04
N ASP A 905 31.20 -23.25 9.20
CA ASP A 905 32.48 -23.08 8.47
C ASP A 905 32.32 -22.33 7.12
N GLY A 906 31.08 -22.02 6.72
CA GLY A 906 30.77 -21.35 5.46
C GLY A 906 31.23 -19.88 5.39
N PRO A 907 31.37 -19.30 4.18
CA PRO A 907 31.97 -17.98 4.01
C PRO A 907 30.99 -16.85 4.40
N ILE A 908 31.38 -15.97 5.31
CA ILE A 908 30.53 -14.84 5.76
C ILE A 908 30.29 -13.86 4.60
N ARG A 909 29.02 -13.59 4.26
CA ARG A 909 28.61 -12.66 3.18
C ARG A 909 27.64 -11.59 3.68
N MET A 910 28.13 -10.35 3.83
CA MET A 910 27.28 -9.23 4.28
C MET A 910 26.18 -8.81 3.28
N LYS A 911 26.35 -9.14 1.99
CA LYS A 911 25.37 -8.92 0.90
C LYS A 911 25.08 -10.26 0.24
N ASN A 912 23.79 -10.55 0.06
CA ASN A 912 23.27 -11.78 -0.53
C ASN A 912 23.99 -13.04 0.00
N PRO A 913 23.95 -13.30 1.33
CA PRO A 913 24.27 -14.63 1.85
C PRO A 913 23.23 -15.65 1.34
N ASP A 914 23.54 -16.93 1.51
CA ASP A 914 22.57 -18.00 1.29
C ASP A 914 21.61 -18.09 2.50
N GLU A 915 22.08 -17.78 3.73
CA GLU A 915 21.26 -17.71 4.96
C GLU A 915 21.54 -16.45 5.81
N ASP A 916 20.52 -15.93 6.51
CA ASP A 916 20.63 -14.70 7.31
C ASP A 916 20.01 -14.88 8.70
N PHE A 917 20.86 -14.92 9.73
CA PHE A 917 20.46 -15.16 11.12
C PHE A 917 20.30 -13.85 11.88
N TRP A 918 19.14 -13.65 12.50
CA TRP A 918 18.81 -12.43 13.24
C TRP A 918 18.66 -12.74 14.73
N VAL A 919 19.37 -11.99 15.56
CA VAL A 919 19.05 -11.84 16.98
C VAL A 919 18.12 -10.64 17.10
N LEU A 920 16.92 -10.89 17.60
CA LEU A 920 15.84 -9.93 17.80
C LEU A 920 15.68 -9.70 19.31
N GLU A 921 16.16 -8.56 19.81
CA GLU A 921 15.95 -8.15 21.20
C GLU A 921 14.69 -7.27 21.30
N ASP A 922 13.88 -7.49 22.33
CA ASP A 922 12.65 -6.76 22.66
C ASP A 922 12.83 -6.08 24.02
N PHE A 923 13.09 -4.77 24.04
CA PHE A 923 13.16 -3.98 25.28
C PHE A 923 11.83 -3.31 25.58
N VAL A 924 11.49 -3.16 26.86
CA VAL A 924 10.27 -2.47 27.28
C VAL A 924 10.39 -0.98 26.94
N SER A 925 9.46 -0.46 26.13
CA SER A 925 9.47 0.95 25.73
C SER A 925 8.92 1.88 26.81
N ASP A 926 9.38 3.12 26.86
CA ASP A 926 8.88 4.14 27.79
C ASP A 926 7.36 4.37 27.63
N ILE A 927 6.85 4.20 26.40
CA ILE A 927 5.41 4.26 26.09
C ILE A 927 4.65 3.10 26.74
N GLU A 928 5.22 1.88 26.72
CA GLU A 928 4.64 0.72 27.42
C GLU A 928 4.61 0.94 28.94
N ILE A 929 5.69 1.50 29.51
CA ILE A 929 5.80 1.84 30.94
C ILE A 929 4.75 2.88 31.31
N ALA A 930 4.71 4.02 30.61
CA ALA A 930 3.77 5.11 30.88
C ALA A 930 2.29 4.68 30.71
N THR A 931 1.99 3.79 29.76
CA THR A 931 0.63 3.29 29.53
C THR A 931 0.20 2.24 30.56
N ARG A 932 1.11 1.37 31.03
CA ARG A 932 0.79 0.30 31.99
C ARG A 932 0.90 0.75 33.45
N SER A 933 1.75 1.74 33.75
CA SER A 933 2.03 2.23 35.10
C SER A 933 2.07 3.77 35.17
N PRO A 934 0.93 4.48 35.00
CA PRO A 934 0.89 5.94 35.09
C PRO A 934 1.41 6.45 36.45
N GLY A 935 2.36 7.38 36.43
CA GLY A 935 2.94 7.99 37.64
C GLY A 935 4.14 7.28 38.25
N ALA A 936 4.67 6.21 37.64
CA ALA A 936 5.95 5.62 38.06
C ALA A 936 7.13 6.53 37.67
N THR A 937 7.92 6.98 38.65
CA THR A 937 9.14 7.76 38.41
C THR A 937 10.30 6.85 37.98
N HIS A 938 11.01 7.22 36.90
CA HIS A 938 12.16 6.45 36.43
C HIS A 938 13.35 6.54 37.41
N ALA A 939 13.74 5.40 37.96
CA ALA A 939 15.14 5.15 38.25
C ALA A 939 15.81 4.70 36.95
N TYR A 940 16.57 5.58 36.30
CA TYR A 940 17.41 5.20 35.16
C TYR A 940 18.49 4.22 35.63
N SER A 941 18.35 2.95 35.25
CA SER A 941 19.41 1.95 35.38
C SER A 941 20.11 1.82 34.02
N ASP A 942 21.40 2.09 33.98
CA ASP A 942 22.21 2.03 32.73
C ASP A 942 22.27 0.62 32.12
N VAL A 943 21.81 -0.40 32.85
CA VAL A 943 21.72 -1.80 32.41
C VAL A 943 20.24 -2.20 32.33
N GLN A 944 19.59 -1.76 31.26
CA GLN A 944 18.31 -2.33 30.86
C GLN A 944 18.58 -3.66 30.15
N GLU A 945 17.95 -4.75 30.62
CA GLU A 945 17.96 -6.05 29.93
C GLU A 945 16.73 -6.18 29.03
N PRO A 946 16.83 -6.92 27.91
CA PRO A 946 15.67 -7.15 27.04
C PRO A 946 14.63 -8.01 27.76
N ARG A 947 13.35 -7.64 27.62
CA ARG A 947 12.21 -8.44 28.10
C ARG A 947 12.19 -9.83 27.46
N LYS A 948 12.60 -9.91 26.19
CA LYS A 948 12.72 -11.16 25.45
C LYS A 948 13.72 -11.05 24.31
N ILE A 949 14.33 -12.18 23.98
CA ILE A 949 15.31 -12.34 22.90
C ILE A 949 14.87 -13.53 22.04
N TYR A 950 14.99 -13.39 20.72
CA TYR A 950 14.78 -14.47 19.76
C TYR A 950 16.01 -14.60 18.86
N LEU A 951 16.48 -15.83 18.61
CA LEU A 951 17.28 -16.15 17.42
C LEU A 951 16.33 -16.69 16.35
N GLY A 952 16.34 -16.10 15.16
CA GLY A 952 15.58 -16.57 14.01
C GLY A 952 16.39 -16.60 12.71
N ARG A 953 16.07 -17.55 11.84
CA ARG A 953 16.56 -17.59 10.45
C ARG A 953 15.57 -16.83 9.58
N TRP A 954 16.01 -15.77 8.91
CA TRP A 954 15.15 -14.94 8.05
C TRP A 954 14.69 -15.74 6.83
N LEU A 955 13.40 -15.65 6.49
CA LEU A 955 12.80 -16.40 5.38
C LEU A 955 12.42 -15.47 4.23
N ALA A 956 11.64 -14.42 4.53
CA ALA A 956 11.16 -13.48 3.52
C ALA A 956 10.66 -12.16 4.13
N ASN A 957 10.75 -11.11 3.31
CA ASN A 957 10.06 -9.84 3.52
C ASN A 957 8.62 -9.90 3.00
N SER A 958 7.79 -8.97 3.47
CA SER A 958 6.42 -8.77 2.99
C SER A 958 6.35 -7.88 1.74
N SER A 959 5.15 -7.73 1.19
CA SER A 959 4.88 -6.78 0.09
C SER A 959 4.66 -5.33 0.57
N ARG A 960 5.15 -4.91 1.74
CA ARG A 960 4.89 -3.56 2.27
C ARG A 960 5.27 -2.41 1.31
N ASP A 961 6.30 -2.57 0.49
CA ASP A 961 6.72 -1.58 -0.52
C ASP A 961 5.63 -1.23 -1.54
N VAL A 962 4.60 -2.09 -1.69
CA VAL A 962 3.40 -1.82 -2.50
C VAL A 962 2.69 -0.52 -2.07
N VAL A 963 2.76 -0.12 -0.80
CA VAL A 963 2.19 1.16 -0.33
C VAL A 963 2.81 2.34 -1.10
N LEU A 964 4.11 2.28 -1.41
CA LEU A 964 4.83 3.31 -2.17
C LEU A 964 4.41 3.39 -3.64
N LYS A 965 3.80 2.32 -4.20
CA LYS A 965 3.18 2.30 -5.54
C LYS A 965 1.82 3.02 -5.55
N TYR A 966 0.98 2.76 -4.55
CA TYR A 966 -0.41 3.25 -4.51
C TYR A 966 -0.62 4.57 -3.77
N ASP A 967 0.44 5.10 -3.16
CA ASP A 967 0.61 6.47 -2.63
C ASP A 967 -0.25 7.52 -3.36
N LEU A 968 -1.07 8.24 -2.57
CA LEU A 968 -1.99 9.27 -3.07
C LEU A 968 -1.28 10.44 -3.74
N LYS A 969 -0.06 10.82 -3.29
CA LYS A 969 0.72 11.91 -3.90
C LYS A 969 1.08 11.62 -5.35
N LYS A 970 1.15 10.34 -5.73
CA LYS A 970 1.51 9.86 -7.07
C LYS A 970 0.29 9.53 -7.92
N ARG A 971 -0.93 9.55 -7.37
CA ARG A 971 -2.14 9.02 -8.03
C ARG A 971 -2.78 10.05 -8.97
N ARG A 972 -3.14 9.64 -10.19
CA ARG A 972 -3.71 10.50 -11.25
C ARG A 972 -5.05 11.15 -10.88
N TYR A 973 -5.89 10.46 -10.10
CA TYR A 973 -7.19 10.96 -9.68
C TYR A 973 -7.44 10.75 -8.18
N ILE A 974 -7.57 11.87 -7.47
CA ILE A 974 -7.81 11.98 -6.02
C ILE A 974 -8.88 13.03 -5.71
N SER A 975 -9.49 12.97 -4.52
CA SER A 975 -10.46 13.94 -4.02
C SER A 975 -10.57 13.87 -2.48
N THR A 976 -11.48 14.64 -1.88
CA THR A 976 -11.80 14.59 -0.44
C THR A 976 -12.25 13.22 0.07
N THR A 977 -12.66 12.30 -0.81
CA THR A 977 -13.05 10.91 -0.49
C THR A 977 -11.96 9.88 -0.77
N SER A 978 -10.70 10.30 -0.99
CA SER A 978 -9.58 9.37 -1.18
C SER A 978 -9.06 8.81 0.16
N MET A 979 -9.42 7.56 0.48
CA MET A 979 -8.78 6.77 1.54
C MET A 979 -7.28 6.60 1.25
N ASP A 980 -6.46 6.61 2.31
CA ASP A 980 -5.01 6.39 2.26
C ASP A 980 -4.62 5.01 1.69
N ALA A 981 -3.41 4.89 1.14
CA ALA A 981 -2.99 3.70 0.41
C ALA A 981 -2.77 2.48 1.32
N GLU A 982 -2.22 2.69 2.52
CA GLU A 982 -1.86 1.61 3.45
C GLU A 982 -3.10 0.91 4.00
N LEU A 983 -4.02 1.66 4.62
CA LEU A 983 -5.24 1.09 5.18
C LEU A 983 -6.21 0.63 4.10
N SER A 984 -6.15 1.16 2.86
CA SER A 984 -6.89 0.58 1.73
C SER A 984 -6.43 -0.83 1.38
N LEU A 985 -5.12 -1.08 1.37
CA LEU A 985 -4.54 -2.40 1.10
C LEU A 985 -4.81 -3.37 2.27
N VAL A 986 -4.67 -2.93 3.52
CA VAL A 986 -5.04 -3.71 4.71
C VAL A 986 -6.54 -4.04 4.69
N THR A 987 -7.41 -3.09 4.35
CA THR A 987 -8.86 -3.31 4.21
C THR A 987 -9.16 -4.37 3.15
N ALA A 988 -8.47 -4.34 2.00
CA ALA A 988 -8.62 -5.34 0.94
C ALA A 988 -8.07 -6.73 1.35
N ASN A 989 -7.00 -6.77 2.15
CA ASN A 989 -6.50 -8.01 2.75
C ASN A 989 -7.54 -8.63 3.71
N MET A 990 -8.05 -7.84 4.67
CA MET A 990 -9.07 -8.24 5.65
C MET A 990 -10.43 -8.57 5.02
N ALA A 991 -10.75 -8.00 3.87
CA ALA A 991 -11.92 -8.34 3.08
C ALA A 991 -11.74 -9.60 2.20
N HIS A 992 -10.59 -10.27 2.26
CA HIS A 992 -10.25 -11.45 1.45
C HIS A 992 -10.24 -11.20 -0.08
N ALA A 993 -9.71 -10.06 -0.53
CA ALA A 993 -9.54 -9.77 -1.97
C ALA A 993 -8.55 -10.74 -2.63
N ALA A 994 -8.94 -11.37 -3.74
CA ALA A 994 -8.15 -12.39 -4.43
C ALA A 994 -8.57 -12.54 -5.92
N PRO A 995 -7.75 -13.18 -6.77
CA PRO A 995 -8.10 -13.44 -8.17
C PRO A 995 -9.38 -14.27 -8.31
N GLY A 996 -10.26 -13.86 -9.23
CA GLY A 996 -11.53 -14.54 -9.51
C GLY A 996 -12.71 -14.13 -8.60
N ARG A 997 -12.45 -13.36 -7.54
CA ARG A 997 -13.48 -12.81 -6.64
C ARG A 997 -14.04 -11.49 -7.15
N LEU A 998 -15.31 -11.22 -6.84
CA LEU A 998 -16.04 -9.99 -7.19
C LEU A 998 -16.24 -9.09 -5.96
N PHE A 999 -15.80 -7.84 -6.07
CA PHE A 999 -15.80 -6.84 -5.01
C PHE A 999 -16.65 -5.63 -5.37
N TYR A 1000 -17.37 -5.10 -4.37
CA TYR A 1000 -18.22 -3.93 -4.51
C TYR A 1000 -17.94 -2.86 -3.45
N ASP A 1001 -17.89 -1.61 -3.88
CA ASP A 1001 -17.84 -0.43 -2.99
C ASP A 1001 -19.09 0.44 -3.18
N PRO A 1002 -20.06 0.44 -2.24
CA PRO A 1002 -21.27 1.26 -2.34
C PRO A 1002 -21.04 2.78 -2.19
N PHE A 1003 -19.84 3.23 -1.79
CA PHE A 1003 -19.48 4.65 -1.61
C PHE A 1003 -18.14 4.96 -2.28
N VAL A 1004 -17.98 4.50 -3.53
CA VAL A 1004 -16.68 4.31 -4.18
C VAL A 1004 -15.81 5.56 -4.22
N GLY A 1005 -16.38 6.76 -4.37
CA GLY A 1005 -15.61 7.99 -4.47
C GLY A 1005 -14.54 7.90 -5.56
N THR A 1006 -13.28 8.11 -5.18
CA THR A 1006 -12.10 7.93 -6.07
C THR A 1006 -11.56 6.50 -6.15
N GLY A 1007 -12.21 5.57 -5.47
CA GLY A 1007 -12.04 4.12 -5.53
C GLY A 1007 -10.73 3.60 -4.95
N SER A 1008 -10.24 4.17 -3.85
CA SER A 1008 -9.06 3.65 -3.15
C SER A 1008 -9.20 2.15 -2.78
N PHE A 1009 -10.36 1.73 -2.26
CA PHE A 1009 -10.60 0.32 -1.93
C PHE A 1009 -10.71 -0.57 -3.18
N CYS A 1010 -11.35 -0.09 -4.25
CA CYS A 1010 -11.42 -0.82 -5.53
C CYS A 1010 -10.02 -0.99 -6.14
N VAL A 1011 -9.18 0.06 -6.16
CA VAL A 1011 -7.78 -0.03 -6.64
C VAL A 1011 -6.96 -1.01 -5.79
N ALA A 1012 -7.16 -1.03 -4.46
CA ALA A 1012 -6.49 -1.97 -3.56
C ALA A 1012 -6.94 -3.43 -3.74
N ALA A 1013 -8.24 -3.70 -3.86
CA ALA A 1013 -8.76 -5.04 -4.12
C ALA A 1013 -8.36 -5.56 -5.52
N ALA A 1014 -8.35 -4.67 -6.52
CA ALA A 1014 -7.89 -4.96 -7.87
C ALA A 1014 -6.39 -5.25 -7.93
N HIS A 1015 -5.56 -4.66 -7.05
CA HIS A 1015 -4.15 -5.02 -6.95
C HIS A 1015 -3.96 -6.50 -6.57
N PHE A 1016 -4.76 -7.00 -5.61
CA PHE A 1016 -4.80 -8.43 -5.26
C PHE A 1016 -5.59 -9.28 -6.27
N GLY A 1017 -5.92 -8.73 -7.44
CA GLY A 1017 -6.44 -9.45 -8.60
C GLY A 1017 -7.95 -9.65 -8.64
N ALA A 1018 -8.71 -9.14 -7.67
CA ALA A 1018 -10.17 -9.19 -7.67
C ALA A 1018 -10.76 -8.36 -8.82
N LEU A 1019 -11.96 -8.74 -9.29
CA LEU A 1019 -12.78 -7.88 -10.15
C LEU A 1019 -13.52 -6.88 -9.27
N THR A 1020 -13.54 -5.61 -9.66
CA THR A 1020 -14.04 -4.53 -8.81
C THR A 1020 -15.07 -3.66 -9.53
N CYS A 1021 -16.14 -3.35 -8.80
CA CYS A 1021 -17.21 -2.45 -9.21
C CYS A 1021 -17.55 -1.52 -8.03
N GLY A 1022 -18.19 -0.39 -8.30
CA GLY A 1022 -18.63 0.49 -7.21
C GLY A 1022 -19.76 1.42 -7.61
N SER A 1023 -20.32 2.09 -6.61
CA SER A 1023 -21.32 3.14 -6.81
C SER A 1023 -21.05 4.38 -5.99
N ASP A 1024 -21.55 5.52 -6.45
CA ASP A 1024 -21.69 6.72 -5.63
C ASP A 1024 -23.04 7.38 -5.95
N ILE A 1025 -23.68 7.98 -4.94
CA ILE A 1025 -24.89 8.79 -5.12
C ILE A 1025 -24.55 10.10 -5.86
N ASP A 1026 -23.28 10.51 -5.92
CA ASP A 1026 -22.78 11.60 -6.73
C ASP A 1026 -21.86 11.12 -7.87
N PRO A 1027 -22.29 11.15 -9.16
CA PRO A 1027 -21.43 10.75 -10.28
C PRO A 1027 -20.11 11.52 -10.37
N ARG A 1028 -20.01 12.72 -9.80
CA ARG A 1028 -18.82 13.57 -9.91
C ARG A 1028 -17.62 12.99 -9.15
N SER A 1029 -17.86 12.17 -8.13
CA SER A 1029 -16.82 11.56 -7.30
C SER A 1029 -15.99 10.49 -8.04
N PHE A 1030 -16.60 9.78 -9.01
CA PHE A 1030 -15.91 8.76 -9.82
C PHE A 1030 -15.75 9.14 -11.29
N LYS A 1031 -16.57 10.03 -11.86
CA LYS A 1031 -16.41 10.55 -13.25
C LYS A 1031 -15.48 11.77 -13.34
N GLY A 1032 -15.12 12.38 -12.22
CA GLY A 1032 -14.26 13.58 -12.21
C GLY A 1032 -14.89 14.79 -12.90
N ARG A 1033 -14.04 15.65 -13.48
CA ARG A 1033 -14.46 16.81 -14.30
C ARG A 1033 -13.98 16.59 -15.73
N GLU A 1034 -14.90 16.64 -16.69
CA GLU A 1034 -14.56 16.63 -18.12
C GLU A 1034 -13.68 17.85 -18.47
N LYS A 1035 -12.48 17.60 -19.00
CA LYS A 1035 -11.63 18.60 -19.64
C LYS A 1035 -11.56 18.28 -21.13
N LYS A 1036 -11.90 19.25 -21.98
CA LYS A 1036 -12.27 19.02 -23.40
C LYS A 1036 -11.27 18.32 -24.33
N GLU A 1037 -9.99 18.12 -23.96
CA GLU A 1037 -8.96 17.68 -24.92
C GLU A 1037 -7.91 16.66 -24.44
N LYS A 1038 -7.85 16.22 -23.17
CA LYS A 1038 -6.80 15.26 -22.74
C LYS A 1038 -7.27 14.20 -21.74
N ALA A 1039 -7.42 12.98 -22.26
CA ALA A 1039 -7.79 11.74 -21.58
C ALA A 1039 -9.17 11.78 -20.88
N PRO A 1040 -9.83 10.63 -20.64
CA PRO A 1040 -10.81 10.56 -19.57
C PRO A 1040 -10.13 10.98 -18.26
N MET A 1041 -10.87 11.66 -17.38
CA MET A 1041 -10.51 11.78 -15.96
C MET A 1041 -11.55 11.03 -15.13
N GLY A 1042 -11.22 10.72 -13.87
CA GLY A 1042 -12.05 9.88 -13.01
C GLY A 1042 -11.38 8.57 -12.61
N LEU A 1043 -12.16 7.73 -11.92
CA LEU A 1043 -11.75 6.47 -11.29
C LEU A 1043 -10.94 5.56 -12.21
N PHE A 1044 -11.38 5.36 -13.45
CA PHE A 1044 -10.70 4.48 -14.41
C PHE A 1044 -9.25 4.88 -14.70
N THR A 1045 -8.89 6.16 -14.57
CA THR A 1045 -7.50 6.60 -14.78
C THR A 1045 -6.52 6.09 -13.73
N ASN A 1046 -7.00 5.74 -12.54
CA ASN A 1046 -6.20 5.07 -11.50
C ASN A 1046 -5.91 3.62 -11.91
N PHE A 1047 -6.90 2.91 -12.46
CA PHE A 1047 -6.69 1.56 -13.01
C PHE A 1047 -5.69 1.57 -14.18
N GLN A 1048 -5.83 2.55 -15.09
CA GLN A 1048 -4.88 2.81 -16.19
C GLN A 1048 -3.50 3.31 -15.74
N GLN A 1049 -3.34 3.77 -14.50
CA GLN A 1049 -2.03 4.14 -13.96
C GLN A 1049 -1.25 2.91 -13.52
N TYR A 1050 -1.94 1.94 -12.93
CA TYR A 1050 -1.29 0.84 -12.22
C TYR A 1050 -1.24 -0.48 -13.01
N GLY A 1051 -1.77 -0.50 -14.25
CA GLY A 1051 -1.77 -1.64 -15.16
C GLY A 1051 -2.81 -2.71 -14.80
N ILE A 1052 -3.98 -2.28 -14.30
CA ILE A 1052 -5.02 -3.14 -13.72
C ILE A 1052 -6.40 -2.91 -14.36
N GLU A 1053 -6.46 -2.36 -15.57
CA GLU A 1053 -7.71 -2.07 -16.30
C GLU A 1053 -8.63 -3.30 -16.41
N SER A 1054 -8.06 -4.49 -16.58
CA SER A 1054 -8.77 -5.78 -16.62
C SER A 1054 -9.44 -6.19 -15.29
N LYS A 1055 -9.30 -5.38 -14.24
CA LYS A 1055 -9.88 -5.54 -12.91
C LYS A 1055 -10.95 -4.49 -12.58
N PHE A 1056 -11.12 -3.49 -13.44
CA PHE A 1056 -12.25 -2.58 -13.38
C PHE A 1056 -13.43 -3.16 -14.16
N MET A 1057 -14.59 -3.28 -13.54
CA MET A 1057 -15.83 -3.61 -14.24
C MET A 1057 -16.55 -2.35 -14.70
N ASP A 1058 -17.12 -1.60 -13.75
CA ASP A 1058 -17.70 -0.27 -13.98
C ASP A 1058 -17.88 0.47 -12.64
N ALA A 1059 -18.20 1.77 -12.71
CA ALA A 1059 -18.74 2.52 -11.59
C ALA A 1059 -19.98 3.32 -12.01
N PHE A 1060 -21.07 3.18 -11.26
CA PHE A 1060 -22.38 3.70 -11.63
C PHE A 1060 -23.00 4.59 -10.54
N SER A 1061 -23.97 5.43 -10.93
CA SER A 1061 -24.66 6.29 -9.97
C SER A 1061 -25.74 5.49 -9.25
N SER A 1062 -25.62 5.37 -7.93
CA SER A 1062 -26.59 4.65 -7.09
C SER A 1062 -26.69 5.28 -5.71
N ASP A 1063 -27.89 5.21 -5.15
CA ASP A 1063 -28.10 5.19 -3.71
C ASP A 1063 -28.11 3.72 -3.27
N LEU A 1064 -27.52 3.42 -2.12
CA LEU A 1064 -27.49 2.07 -1.56
C LEU A 1064 -28.90 1.57 -1.20
N THR A 1065 -29.76 2.47 -0.71
CA THR A 1065 -31.14 2.17 -0.32
C THR A 1065 -32.06 1.96 -1.54
N ASN A 1066 -31.61 2.36 -2.74
CA ASN A 1066 -32.33 2.28 -4.00
C ASN A 1066 -31.42 1.72 -5.12
N THR A 1067 -30.69 0.64 -4.82
CA THR A 1067 -29.68 0.07 -5.73
C THR A 1067 -30.29 -0.77 -6.87
N PRO A 1068 -29.77 -0.68 -8.11
CA PRO A 1068 -30.18 -1.53 -9.23
C PRO A 1068 -29.58 -2.96 -9.17
N LEU A 1069 -28.75 -3.26 -8.18
CA LEU A 1069 -28.12 -4.58 -8.04
C LEU A 1069 -29.13 -5.68 -7.67
N LEU A 1070 -28.91 -6.88 -8.21
CA LEU A 1070 -29.78 -8.02 -7.98
C LEU A 1070 -29.79 -8.44 -6.51
N ASN A 1071 -30.98 -8.60 -5.94
CA ASN A 1071 -31.17 -9.06 -4.56
C ASN A 1071 -30.97 -10.58 -4.41
N ARG A 1072 -29.74 -11.04 -4.64
CA ARG A 1072 -29.24 -12.41 -4.51
C ARG A 1072 -27.80 -12.39 -4.04
N GLN A 1073 -27.28 -13.52 -3.55
CA GLN A 1073 -25.85 -13.65 -3.23
C GLN A 1073 -25.02 -13.74 -4.51
N PHE A 1074 -24.05 -12.84 -4.71
CA PHE A 1074 -23.11 -12.86 -5.85
C PHE A 1074 -21.79 -12.08 -5.61
N LEU A 1075 -21.61 -11.44 -4.46
CA LEU A 1075 -20.40 -10.69 -4.10
C LEU A 1075 -19.54 -11.52 -3.13
N ASP A 1076 -18.23 -11.58 -3.38
CA ASP A 1076 -17.26 -12.17 -2.45
C ASP A 1076 -16.86 -11.21 -1.32
N GLY A 1077 -16.82 -9.91 -1.65
CA GLY A 1077 -16.38 -8.86 -0.74
C GLY A 1077 -17.10 -7.53 -0.94
N ILE A 1078 -17.36 -6.83 0.16
CA ILE A 1078 -17.81 -5.44 0.19
C ILE A 1078 -16.82 -4.63 1.03
N VAL A 1079 -16.40 -3.47 0.53
CA VAL A 1079 -15.43 -2.58 1.16
C VAL A 1079 -15.94 -1.14 1.06
N CYS A 1080 -16.02 -0.39 2.15
CA CYS A 1080 -16.56 0.98 2.11
C CYS A 1080 -16.18 1.87 3.30
N ASP A 1081 -16.12 3.19 3.04
CA ASP A 1081 -16.05 4.26 4.04
C ASP A 1081 -17.28 5.20 3.89
N PRO A 1082 -18.42 4.92 4.57
CA PRO A 1082 -19.66 5.68 4.42
C PRO A 1082 -19.55 7.09 5.03
N PRO A 1083 -20.22 8.12 4.47
CA PRO A 1083 -20.01 9.52 4.88
C PRO A 1083 -20.46 9.82 6.32
N TYR A 1084 -19.51 10.10 7.23
CA TYR A 1084 -19.75 10.29 8.68
C TYR A 1084 -20.66 11.49 9.04
N GLY A 1085 -21.05 12.33 8.09
CA GLY A 1085 -21.87 13.51 8.31
C GLY A 1085 -21.12 14.79 8.71
N VAL A 1086 -19.81 14.76 8.94
CA VAL A 1086 -19.02 15.95 9.33
C VAL A 1086 -18.73 16.84 8.11
N ARG A 1087 -17.83 16.41 7.21
CA ARG A 1087 -17.45 17.12 5.98
C ARG A 1087 -18.52 16.98 4.90
N GLU A 1088 -19.00 15.76 4.66
CA GLU A 1088 -20.06 15.46 3.72
C GLU A 1088 -21.31 14.99 4.46
N GLY A 1089 -22.43 15.69 4.28
CA GLY A 1089 -23.69 15.36 4.93
C GLY A 1089 -24.37 14.17 4.26
N LEU A 1090 -24.56 13.08 5.02
CA LEU A 1090 -25.16 11.82 4.60
C LEU A 1090 -26.59 12.01 4.06
N ARG A 1091 -26.86 11.39 2.90
CA ARG A 1091 -28.10 11.56 2.12
C ARG A 1091 -28.52 10.28 1.42
N VAL A 1092 -29.82 10.17 1.16
CA VAL A 1092 -30.45 9.19 0.26
C VAL A 1092 -31.32 9.91 -0.75
N LEU A 1093 -31.83 9.20 -1.76
CA LEU A 1093 -32.81 9.72 -2.71
C LEU A 1093 -34.12 10.11 -2.00
N GLY A 1094 -34.70 11.21 -2.47
CA GLY A 1094 -35.99 11.69 -2.00
C GLY A 1094 -36.06 13.20 -1.84
N THR A 1095 -37.28 13.68 -1.64
CA THR A 1095 -37.61 15.08 -1.37
C THR A 1095 -37.35 15.44 0.09
N ARG A 1096 -36.93 16.68 0.33
CA ARG A 1096 -36.60 17.19 1.68
C ARG A 1096 -37.81 17.34 2.61
N ASP A 1097 -39.00 17.43 2.02
CA ASP A 1097 -40.30 17.58 2.70
C ASP A 1097 -41.06 16.25 2.81
N GLY A 1098 -40.45 15.12 2.38
CA GLY A 1098 -41.10 13.81 2.34
C GLY A 1098 -42.24 13.69 1.32
N SER A 1099 -42.56 14.75 0.57
CA SER A 1099 -43.65 14.73 -0.40
C SER A 1099 -43.31 13.85 -1.60
N GLY A 1100 -44.12 12.83 -1.86
CA GLY A 1100 -44.12 12.15 -3.15
C GLY A 1100 -44.65 13.12 -4.20
N ARG A 1101 -43.76 13.67 -5.03
CA ARG A 1101 -44.13 14.63 -6.08
C ARG A 1101 -44.39 13.93 -7.40
N GLU A 1102 -45.37 14.47 -8.12
CA GLU A 1102 -45.69 14.07 -9.48
C GLU A 1102 -44.49 14.23 -10.42
N GLU A 1103 -44.52 13.48 -11.52
CA GLU A 1103 -43.45 13.46 -12.50
C GLU A 1103 -43.24 14.85 -13.14
N VAL A 1104 -42.10 15.48 -12.86
CA VAL A 1104 -41.80 16.84 -13.34
C VAL A 1104 -41.53 16.79 -14.84
N ILE A 1105 -42.55 17.03 -15.66
CA ILE A 1105 -42.43 17.13 -17.11
C ILE A 1105 -41.90 18.52 -17.49
N ILE A 1106 -40.88 18.55 -18.35
CA ILE A 1106 -40.32 19.76 -18.94
C ILE A 1106 -40.33 19.58 -20.47
N ASP A 1107 -40.89 20.54 -21.21
CA ASP A 1107 -41.09 20.51 -22.67
C ASP A 1107 -41.63 19.16 -23.21
N GLY A 1108 -42.57 18.53 -22.48
CA GLY A 1108 -43.17 17.25 -22.86
C GLY A 1108 -42.36 15.99 -22.52
N VAL A 1109 -41.18 16.12 -21.91
CA VAL A 1109 -40.31 15.01 -21.48
C VAL A 1109 -40.14 15.03 -19.96
N PRO A 1110 -40.34 13.91 -19.23
CA PRO A 1110 -40.01 13.83 -17.82
C PRO A 1110 -38.56 14.25 -17.53
N ALA A 1111 -38.36 15.08 -16.51
CA ALA A 1111 -37.06 15.66 -16.20
C ALA A 1111 -35.98 14.60 -15.97
N HIS A 1112 -36.35 13.41 -15.47
CA HIS A 1112 -35.41 12.33 -15.19
C HIS A 1112 -34.83 11.64 -16.43
N TYR A 1113 -35.44 11.81 -17.62
CA TYR A 1113 -34.86 11.37 -18.91
C TYR A 1113 -33.93 12.43 -19.54
N ARG A 1114 -33.78 13.63 -18.94
CA ARG A 1114 -32.98 14.71 -19.53
C ARG A 1114 -31.48 14.56 -19.20
N PRO A 1115 -30.58 14.80 -20.18
CA PRO A 1115 -29.14 14.89 -19.91
C PRO A 1115 -28.84 15.92 -18.82
N GLY A 1116 -28.00 15.53 -17.85
CA GLY A 1116 -27.64 16.40 -16.71
C GLY A 1116 -28.67 16.45 -15.57
N TYR A 1117 -29.73 15.63 -15.61
CA TYR A 1117 -30.63 15.47 -14.45
C TYR A 1117 -29.86 14.97 -13.22
N ILE A 1118 -30.07 15.63 -12.08
CA ILE A 1118 -29.56 15.22 -10.77
C ILE A 1118 -30.76 14.86 -9.89
N PRO A 1119 -30.92 13.59 -9.46
CA PRO A 1119 -32.00 13.19 -8.57
C PRO A 1119 -32.04 13.99 -7.26
N PRO A 1120 -33.24 14.32 -6.72
CA PRO A 1120 -33.36 15.00 -5.44
C PRO A 1120 -32.85 14.11 -4.30
N LYS A 1121 -32.14 14.72 -3.35
CA LYS A 1121 -31.52 14.05 -2.19
C LYS A 1121 -32.02 14.65 -0.88
N LYS A 1122 -32.46 13.80 0.06
CA LYS A 1122 -32.85 14.17 1.43
C LYS A 1122 -31.74 13.82 2.43
N PRO A 1123 -31.64 14.51 3.58
CA PRO A 1123 -30.82 14.03 4.71
C PRO A 1123 -31.27 12.64 5.16
N TYR A 1124 -30.37 11.86 5.78
CA TYR A 1124 -30.69 10.54 6.30
C TYR A 1124 -29.85 10.21 7.54
N GLY A 1125 -30.29 9.25 8.34
CA GLY A 1125 -29.67 8.89 9.62
C GLY A 1125 -28.39 8.09 9.45
N PHE A 1126 -27.36 8.40 10.25
CA PHE A 1126 -26.09 7.66 10.21
C PHE A 1126 -26.25 6.21 10.68
N GLU A 1127 -27.12 5.95 11.66
CA GLU A 1127 -27.41 4.60 12.15
C GLU A 1127 -28.29 3.81 11.19
N ALA A 1128 -29.26 4.47 10.55
CA ALA A 1128 -30.09 3.88 9.50
C ALA A 1128 -29.23 3.40 8.32
N MET A 1129 -28.28 4.22 7.84
CA MET A 1129 -27.37 3.85 6.76
C MET A 1129 -26.49 2.65 7.10
N GLN A 1130 -25.97 2.54 8.33
CA GLN A 1130 -25.21 1.36 8.75
C GLN A 1130 -26.07 0.09 8.75
N ASN A 1131 -27.31 0.19 9.23
CA ASN A 1131 -28.27 -0.92 9.16
C ASN A 1131 -28.58 -1.30 7.70
N ASP A 1132 -28.71 -0.33 6.79
CA ASP A 1132 -28.90 -0.56 5.35
C ASP A 1132 -27.67 -1.23 4.69
N ILE A 1133 -26.44 -0.88 5.10
CA ILE A 1133 -25.20 -1.55 4.66
C ILE A 1133 -25.18 -3.02 5.10
N LEU A 1134 -25.47 -3.30 6.38
CA LEU A 1134 -25.55 -4.68 6.89
C LEU A 1134 -26.69 -5.47 6.22
N ALA A 1135 -27.85 -4.84 6.03
CA ALA A 1135 -28.99 -5.45 5.37
C ALA A 1135 -28.69 -5.74 3.88
N PHE A 1136 -28.01 -4.84 3.17
CA PHE A 1136 -27.53 -5.08 1.80
C PHE A 1136 -26.53 -6.24 1.77
N ALA A 1137 -25.45 -6.16 2.57
CA ALA A 1137 -24.40 -7.16 2.60
C ALA A 1137 -24.91 -8.57 2.94
N SER A 1138 -25.89 -8.68 3.85
CA SER A 1138 -26.52 -9.96 4.18
C SER A 1138 -27.39 -10.55 3.06
N ARG A 1139 -27.76 -9.77 2.04
CA ARG A 1139 -28.51 -10.25 0.87
C ARG A 1139 -27.61 -10.52 -0.33
N THR A 1140 -26.46 -9.83 -0.44
CA THR A 1140 -25.59 -9.84 -1.62
C THR A 1140 -24.25 -10.57 -1.45
N LEU A 1141 -23.72 -10.71 -0.23
CA LEU A 1141 -22.53 -11.55 0.01
C LEU A 1141 -22.86 -13.04 -0.10
N VAL A 1142 -21.95 -13.78 -0.74
CA VAL A 1142 -21.88 -15.25 -0.67
C VAL A 1142 -21.45 -15.72 0.73
N THR A 1143 -21.78 -16.95 1.10
CA THR A 1143 -21.32 -17.59 2.35
C THR A 1143 -19.81 -17.44 2.56
N ASP A 1144 -19.41 -17.10 3.79
CA ASP A 1144 -18.05 -16.74 4.22
C ASP A 1144 -17.43 -15.50 3.53
N GLY A 1145 -18.16 -14.85 2.61
CA GLY A 1145 -17.83 -13.54 2.06
C GLY A 1145 -17.77 -12.44 3.13
N ARG A 1146 -17.01 -11.37 2.86
CA ARG A 1146 -16.63 -10.37 3.87
C ARG A 1146 -17.20 -8.99 3.57
N LEU A 1147 -17.61 -8.28 4.63
CA LEU A 1147 -17.84 -6.83 4.60
C LEU A 1147 -16.79 -6.17 5.49
N CYS A 1148 -16.06 -5.18 4.97
CA CYS A 1148 -15.21 -4.28 5.74
C CYS A 1148 -15.78 -2.86 5.67
N MET A 1149 -16.29 -2.36 6.80
CA MET A 1149 -16.94 -1.06 6.91
C MET A 1149 -16.21 -0.17 7.91
N TRP A 1150 -15.87 1.06 7.52
CA TRP A 1150 -15.32 2.07 8.41
C TRP A 1150 -16.43 2.87 9.14
N MET A 1151 -16.18 3.24 10.40
CA MET A 1151 -17.13 3.91 11.28
C MET A 1151 -16.39 4.92 12.20
N PRO A 1152 -16.89 6.15 12.42
CA PRO A 1152 -16.27 7.10 13.35
C PRO A 1152 -16.61 6.78 14.81
N THR A 1153 -15.82 7.26 15.77
CA THR A 1153 -16.07 7.15 17.21
C THR A 1153 -15.47 8.36 17.94
N SER A 1154 -16.16 8.87 18.97
CA SER A 1154 -15.57 9.89 19.87
C SER A 1154 -14.57 9.25 20.83
N ILE A 1155 -13.69 10.04 21.43
CA ILE A 1155 -12.76 9.58 22.48
C ILE A 1155 -13.38 9.71 23.88
N ASP A 1156 -14.52 10.40 24.02
CA ASP A 1156 -15.20 10.57 25.33
C ASP A 1156 -15.65 9.23 25.93
N GLU A 1157 -15.10 8.90 27.10
CA GLU A 1157 -15.16 7.55 27.71
C GLU A 1157 -16.59 7.08 28.05
N ASP A 1158 -17.53 8.01 28.28
CA ASP A 1158 -18.91 7.70 28.71
C ASP A 1158 -19.86 7.15 27.62
N VAL A 1159 -19.51 7.20 26.33
CA VAL A 1159 -20.37 6.62 25.26
C VAL A 1159 -19.57 6.01 24.12
N GLU A 1160 -19.19 4.73 24.28
CA GLU A 1160 -18.87 3.89 23.14
C GLU A 1160 -20.05 3.84 22.14
N LEU A 1161 -19.77 4.13 20.87
CA LEU A 1161 -20.72 3.85 19.79
C LEU A 1161 -20.75 2.34 19.53
N LEU A 1162 -21.65 1.64 20.23
CA LEU A 1162 -21.92 0.20 20.10
C LEU A 1162 -21.87 -0.27 18.64
N ILE A 1163 -21.20 -1.40 18.40
CA ILE A 1163 -21.02 -1.99 17.06
C ILE A 1163 -22.40 -2.34 16.46
N PRO A 1164 -22.71 -1.93 15.21
CA PRO A 1164 -23.93 -2.38 14.55
C PRO A 1164 -23.79 -3.87 14.19
N MET A 1165 -24.86 -4.65 14.39
CA MET A 1165 -24.85 -6.11 14.21
C MET A 1165 -26.09 -6.55 13.44
N HIS A 1166 -26.03 -7.72 12.80
CA HIS A 1166 -27.15 -8.25 12.01
C HIS A 1166 -27.21 -9.78 12.14
N PRO A 1167 -28.39 -10.42 12.28
CA PRO A 1167 -28.49 -11.85 12.60
C PRO A 1167 -27.69 -12.79 11.69
N HIS A 1168 -27.48 -12.44 10.42
CA HIS A 1168 -26.73 -13.27 9.47
C HIS A 1168 -25.37 -12.67 9.04
N LEU A 1169 -24.78 -11.79 9.87
CA LEU A 1169 -23.42 -11.27 9.73
C LEU A 1169 -22.72 -11.33 11.09
N GLU A 1170 -21.66 -12.12 11.18
CA GLU A 1170 -20.81 -12.25 12.37
C GLU A 1170 -19.71 -11.18 12.36
N VAL A 1171 -19.45 -10.50 13.48
CA VAL A 1171 -18.28 -9.61 13.62
C VAL A 1171 -17.04 -10.45 13.89
N VAL A 1172 -16.03 -10.35 13.02
CA VAL A 1172 -14.77 -11.12 13.15
C VAL A 1172 -13.63 -10.27 13.69
N SER A 1173 -13.56 -8.98 13.36
CA SER A 1173 -12.56 -8.07 13.93
C SER A 1173 -13.04 -6.62 13.98
N VAL A 1174 -12.52 -5.88 14.96
CA VAL A 1174 -12.68 -4.43 15.12
C VAL A 1174 -11.30 -3.82 15.34
N SER A 1175 -10.84 -3.02 14.39
CA SER A 1175 -9.52 -2.37 14.43
C SER A 1175 -9.70 -0.86 14.50
N VAL A 1176 -8.92 -0.17 15.34
CA VAL A 1176 -9.12 1.25 15.70
C VAL A 1176 -7.93 2.09 15.22
N GLN A 1177 -8.20 3.12 14.41
CA GLN A 1177 -7.27 4.19 14.08
C GLN A 1177 -7.60 5.43 14.93
N PRO A 1178 -6.73 5.86 15.86
CA PRO A 1178 -6.89 7.10 16.60
C PRO A 1178 -6.46 8.32 15.77
N PHE A 1179 -7.06 9.48 16.10
CA PHE A 1179 -6.60 10.83 15.78
C PHE A 1179 -6.76 11.68 17.06
N ASN A 1180 -6.19 12.89 17.12
CA ASN A 1180 -6.07 13.68 18.35
C ASN A 1180 -7.40 13.96 19.09
N GLN A 1181 -8.53 14.07 18.38
CA GLN A 1181 -9.83 14.44 18.97
C GLN A 1181 -10.95 13.39 18.76
N TRP A 1182 -10.72 12.39 17.91
CA TRP A 1182 -11.69 11.37 17.51
C TRP A 1182 -10.95 10.14 16.94
N SER A 1183 -11.63 9.00 16.82
CA SER A 1183 -11.07 7.80 16.19
C SER A 1183 -12.00 7.28 15.09
N ARG A 1184 -11.51 6.37 14.24
CA ARG A 1184 -12.36 5.54 13.38
C ARG A 1184 -12.03 4.07 13.53
N ARG A 1185 -13.05 3.23 13.47
CA ARG A 1185 -12.99 1.78 13.59
C ARG A 1185 -13.25 1.16 12.23
N LEU A 1186 -12.38 0.25 11.79
CA LEU A 1186 -12.70 -0.70 10.73
C LEU A 1186 -13.36 -1.92 11.38
N ILE A 1187 -14.56 -2.27 10.93
CA ILE A 1187 -15.30 -3.43 11.40
C ILE A 1187 -15.41 -4.42 10.25
N THR A 1188 -14.91 -5.64 10.47
CA THR A 1188 -14.94 -6.73 9.49
C THR A 1188 -15.97 -7.76 9.90
N TYR A 1189 -16.92 -8.02 9.00
CA TYR A 1189 -17.98 -9.00 9.17
C TYR A 1189 -17.79 -10.20 8.24
N ARG A 1190 -18.29 -11.36 8.66
CA ARG A 1190 -18.39 -12.58 7.85
C ARG A 1190 -19.85 -12.95 7.59
N ARG A 1191 -20.15 -13.31 6.35
CA ARG A 1191 -21.46 -13.82 5.93
C ARG A 1191 -21.66 -15.25 6.44
N LEU A 1192 -22.55 -15.43 7.41
CA LEU A 1192 -22.84 -16.75 7.96
C LEU A 1192 -23.58 -17.66 6.95
N PRO A 1193 -23.37 -18.99 7.00
CA PRO A 1193 -24.16 -19.98 6.28
C PRO A 1193 -25.66 -19.90 6.57
N GLU A 1194 -26.47 -20.38 5.61
CA GLU A 1194 -27.92 -20.44 5.78
C GLU A 1194 -28.31 -21.34 6.98
N GLY A 1195 -29.28 -20.87 7.77
CA GLY A 1195 -29.68 -21.51 9.03
C GLY A 1195 -28.83 -21.12 10.25
N GLN A 1196 -27.66 -20.50 10.08
CA GLN A 1196 -26.87 -19.95 11.20
C GLN A 1196 -27.25 -18.50 11.50
N VAL A 1197 -27.12 -18.13 12.78
CA VAL A 1197 -27.30 -16.76 13.27
C VAL A 1197 -26.19 -16.36 14.24
N SER A 1198 -25.76 -15.10 14.17
CA SER A 1198 -24.83 -14.47 15.10
C SER A 1198 -25.56 -14.05 16.38
N ASP A 1199 -24.85 -14.06 17.51
CA ASP A 1199 -25.39 -13.46 18.73
C ASP A 1199 -25.53 -11.94 18.55
N ILE A 1200 -26.75 -11.44 18.76
CA ILE A 1200 -27.09 -10.02 18.72
C ILE A 1200 -27.43 -9.47 20.12
N SER A 1201 -27.10 -10.18 21.20
CA SER A 1201 -27.32 -9.75 22.59
C SER A 1201 -26.69 -8.38 22.92
N LYS A 1202 -25.58 -8.05 22.25
CA LYS A 1202 -24.84 -6.78 22.35
C LYS A 1202 -25.20 -5.75 21.28
N ALA A 1203 -26.15 -6.08 20.39
CA ALA A 1203 -26.60 -5.16 19.35
C ALA A 1203 -27.40 -3.99 19.96
N ARG A 1204 -27.37 -2.83 19.29
CA ARG A 1204 -28.19 -1.68 19.68
C ARG A 1204 -29.68 -2.03 19.64
N GLN A 1205 -30.42 -1.67 20.68
CA GLN A 1205 -31.88 -1.57 20.56
C GLN A 1205 -32.22 -0.43 19.58
N LYS A 1206 -33.20 -0.66 18.71
CA LYS A 1206 -33.42 0.16 17.51
C LYS A 1206 -34.05 1.52 17.84
N GLY A 1207 -33.21 2.55 17.96
CA GLY A 1207 -33.61 3.95 18.06
C GLY A 1207 -33.60 4.66 16.70
N ASP A 1208 -34.64 4.46 15.88
CA ASP A 1208 -34.84 5.32 14.70
C ASP A 1208 -35.08 6.75 15.20
N SER A 1209 -34.17 7.68 14.90
CA SER A 1209 -34.21 9.04 15.46
C SER A 1209 -35.26 9.88 14.74
N GLU A 1210 -36.33 10.27 15.44
CA GLU A 1210 -37.28 11.27 14.93
C GLU A 1210 -36.58 12.63 14.82
N GLY A 1211 -36.30 13.07 13.59
CA GLY A 1211 -35.50 14.25 13.32
C GLY A 1211 -35.62 14.72 11.86
N ILE A 1212 -35.39 16.01 11.61
CA ILE A 1212 -35.57 16.64 10.29
C ILE A 1212 -34.24 17.25 9.78
N SER A 1213 -33.37 17.66 10.70
CA SER A 1213 -32.04 18.20 10.41
C SER A 1213 -30.96 17.10 10.39
N ALA A 1214 -29.82 17.41 9.75
CA ALA A 1214 -28.65 16.51 9.78
C ALA A 1214 -28.00 16.41 11.17
N ASP A 1215 -28.27 17.37 12.05
CA ASP A 1215 -27.80 17.36 13.43
C ASP A 1215 -28.75 16.49 14.29
N ASP A 1216 -30.06 16.47 14.04
CA ASP A 1216 -31.03 15.61 14.74
C ASP A 1216 -30.78 14.12 14.44
N LEU A 1217 -30.38 13.82 13.21
CA LEU A 1217 -30.23 12.46 12.66
C LEU A 1217 -28.81 11.86 12.82
N ASN A 1218 -27.88 12.54 13.49
CA ASN A 1218 -26.51 12.06 13.67
C ASN A 1218 -25.90 12.53 15.02
N ALA A 1219 -25.90 11.63 16.01
CA ALA A 1219 -25.36 11.90 17.33
C ALA A 1219 -23.84 12.15 17.36
N PHE A 1220 -23.06 11.52 16.47
CA PHE A 1220 -21.62 11.77 16.34
C PHE A 1220 -21.38 13.20 15.82
N ARG A 1221 -22.10 13.61 14.77
CA ARG A 1221 -22.04 14.97 14.22
C ARG A 1221 -22.39 16.03 15.28
N ARG A 1222 -23.41 15.79 16.12
CA ARG A 1222 -23.69 16.66 17.28
C ARG A 1222 -22.48 16.77 18.20
N LYS A 1223 -22.00 15.65 18.76
CA LYS A 1223 -20.86 15.63 19.69
C LYS A 1223 -19.62 16.34 19.13
N TYR A 1224 -19.31 16.09 17.87
CA TYR A 1224 -18.19 16.70 17.15
C TYR A 1224 -18.26 18.23 17.13
N PHE A 1225 -19.44 18.82 16.89
CA PHE A 1225 -19.61 20.27 16.87
C PHE A 1225 -19.92 20.91 18.24
N THR A 1226 -20.38 20.15 19.23
CA THR A 1226 -20.63 20.67 20.59
C THR A 1226 -19.38 20.78 21.47
N LYS A 1227 -18.23 20.22 21.07
CA LYS A 1227 -16.96 20.36 21.81
C LYS A 1227 -16.33 21.76 21.78
N ASN A 1228 -16.97 22.74 21.13
CA ASN A 1228 -16.59 24.17 21.18
C ASN A 1228 -17.50 24.92 22.18
N PRO A 1229 -17.10 25.12 23.45
CA PRO A 1229 -17.97 25.72 24.46
C PRO A 1229 -18.31 27.21 24.22
N ASN A 1230 -17.54 27.94 23.40
CA ASN A 1230 -17.67 29.40 23.27
C ASN A 1230 -18.61 29.92 22.16
N LYS A 1231 -19.27 29.08 21.35
CA LYS A 1231 -20.17 29.56 20.27
C LYS A 1231 -21.50 28.78 20.13
N ARG A 1232 -22.40 28.90 21.14
CA ARG A 1232 -23.89 29.09 20.99
C ARG A 1232 -24.69 28.86 22.29
N SER A 1233 -25.10 29.93 22.98
CA SER A 1233 -26.23 29.86 23.94
C SER A 1233 -26.97 31.18 24.24
N GLU A 1234 -26.62 32.33 23.62
CA GLU A 1234 -27.41 33.56 23.77
C GLU A 1234 -28.40 33.80 22.62
N LYS A 1235 -29.57 33.16 22.73
CA LYS A 1235 -30.84 33.73 22.24
C LYS A 1235 -31.91 33.47 23.30
N GLY A 1236 -32.31 34.52 24.01
CA GLY A 1236 -33.18 34.41 25.18
C GLY A 1236 -34.58 33.88 24.85
N SER A 1237 -35.09 33.00 25.71
CA SER A 1237 -36.51 32.68 25.78
C SER A 1237 -37.25 33.80 26.54
N PRO A 1238 -38.40 34.30 26.05
CA PRO A 1238 -39.17 35.31 26.78
C PRO A 1238 -39.78 34.70 28.06
N ALA A 1239 -39.69 35.42 29.17
CA ALA A 1239 -40.28 35.00 30.44
C ALA A 1239 -41.82 35.03 30.39
N PRO A 1240 -42.53 34.06 30.99
CA PRO A 1240 -43.98 34.08 31.05
C PRO A 1240 -44.46 35.15 32.03
N GLN A 1241 -45.13 36.19 31.53
CA GLN A 1241 -45.83 37.16 32.38
C GLN A 1241 -47.09 36.53 32.98
N GLN A 1242 -47.33 36.82 34.26
CA GLN A 1242 -48.56 36.44 34.97
C GLN A 1242 -49.63 37.52 34.77
N SER A 1243 -50.61 37.30 33.87
CA SER A 1243 -52.05 37.59 34.07
C SER A 1243 -52.86 37.22 32.82
#